data_AF-A0A1V5WC92-F1
#
_entry.id   AF-A0A1V5WC92-F1
#
_cell.length_a   1.000
_cell.length_b   1.000
_cell.length_c   1.000
_cell.angle_alpha   90.00
_cell.angle_beta   90.00
_cell.angle_gamma   90.00
#
_symmetry.space_group_name_H-M   'P 1'
#
loop_
_entity.id
_entity.type
_entity.pdbx_description
1 polymer ?
#
loop_
_entity_poly.entity_id
_entity_poly.type
_entity_poly.pdbx_seq_one_letter_code
_entity_poly.pdbx_strand_id
1 'polypeptide(L)'
;MYTSLSYDPSFNIEQPDVVRAMFYGLGSDGTVGANKNSIKIIGEETDNYAQGYFQYDSKKSGAVTVSHLRFGPRPIRQTCLIGKANFIGCHQFVFLEQFDMLANAEDGAVFLLNSPFPLEETWERIPARVQQQMLDKKIQLYVIDAYKVADEAGLGGRINTIMQTCFFAISGVLPRDEAIAAIKHAIQKSYGSKGEKVVQMNYAAVDHALAHLHRVPLEGKPINGPALKPVVPENAPAFVQEVTAMMIARKGDEIPVSKLPVDGTYPTATTQWEKRNIALEMPVWEPDVCIQCAKCAMACPHAVIRFKIYDPQYLEGAPEGFRSTVAKGKEFAGKLLTIQASPEDCTGCGLCVETCPARDKTNPNRKAINMTPQPAIREREGRFWEFFLNVLPDYDRTEANVKTVKGSQLLRPLFEFSGACAGCGETPYVRLLSQLFGDRAVIANATGCSSIYGGNMPTTPWAQNRDGRGPAWSNSLFEDNAEFGFGFRLTLDKQVEYARELVQRFRGKLGDELADGLLNAVQLEEADYAAQRERVAQLRLRLAHETGPEALDLLSLADVLVRRSVWIVGGDGWAYDIGYGGLDHVLAQGRNVNVLVLDTQVYSNTGGQMSKATPRAAVAKFAAAGRALPKKDLGLIAMTYGNIYVAQVAMGANDTQTLRAFREAESYAGSSLIIAYSHCISHGMPEMRMGFKQQELAVDSGAWVLYRYDPRLIVQGKNPLQLDSKEPKVDVADFMYNEVRFRALRQTDPDRAAELLLLARQDVRARWNHFRQLAELDYSALAQK
;
A
#
# COMPACT_ATOMS: atom_id res chain seq x y z
N MET A 1 -31.17 9.92 22.49
CA MET A 1 -30.47 10.44 23.69
C MET A 1 -29.47 11.47 23.22
N TYR A 2 -29.54 12.71 23.69
CA TYR A 2 -28.57 13.78 23.37
C TYR A 2 -27.63 13.96 24.55
N THR A 3 -26.57 13.15 24.61
CA THR A 3 -25.67 13.06 25.77
C THR A 3 -24.45 13.99 25.70
N SER A 4 -24.21 14.64 24.55
CA SER A 4 -23.10 15.58 24.36
C SER A 4 -23.37 16.93 25.03
N LEU A 5 -22.37 17.48 25.72
CA LEU A 5 -22.40 18.86 26.23
C LEU A 5 -22.04 19.84 25.11
N SER A 6 -22.68 21.01 25.09
CA SER A 6 -22.25 22.12 24.24
C SER A 6 -20.97 22.76 24.80
N TYR A 7 -20.09 23.23 23.92
CA TYR A 7 -18.87 23.95 24.30
C TYR A 7 -18.56 25.06 23.30
N ASP A 8 -17.79 26.06 23.72
CA ASP A 8 -17.30 27.13 22.86
C ASP A 8 -15.94 26.75 22.24
N PRO A 9 -15.86 26.51 20.91
CA PRO A 9 -14.61 26.14 20.25
C PRO A 9 -13.59 27.29 20.17
N SER A 10 -14.00 28.53 20.46
CA SER A 10 -13.12 29.70 20.43
C SER A 10 -12.33 29.92 21.73
N PHE A 11 -12.69 29.20 22.80
CA PHE A 11 -12.06 29.32 24.11
C PHE A 11 -10.58 28.93 24.05
N ASN A 12 -9.69 29.88 24.38
CA ASN A 12 -8.24 29.69 24.38
C ASN A 12 -7.62 30.12 25.71
N ILE A 13 -6.83 29.24 26.30
CA ILE A 13 -6.11 29.46 27.58
C ILE A 13 -4.61 29.70 27.38
N GLU A 14 -4.13 29.67 26.14
CA GLU A 14 -2.72 29.81 25.80
C GLU A 14 -2.28 31.28 25.89
N GLN A 15 -1.15 31.53 26.56
CA GLN A 15 -0.62 32.87 26.78
C GLN A 15 0.14 33.39 25.54
N PRO A 16 0.27 34.73 25.35
CA PRO A 16 0.93 35.30 24.16
C PRO A 16 2.44 35.02 24.06
N ASP A 17 3.12 34.78 25.19
CA ASP A 17 4.56 34.53 25.30
C ASP A 17 4.95 33.07 25.05
N VAL A 18 4.03 32.24 24.54
CA VAL A 18 4.28 30.85 24.16
C VAL A 18 4.31 30.75 22.64
N VAL A 19 5.41 30.24 22.08
CA VAL A 19 5.47 29.86 20.68
C VAL A 19 4.64 28.59 20.48
N ARG A 20 3.68 28.63 19.57
CA ARG A 20 2.73 27.57 19.23
C ARG A 20 2.90 27.25 17.75
N ALA A 21 3.77 26.29 17.46
CA ALA A 21 4.17 25.97 16.10
C ALA A 21 3.48 24.68 15.61
N MET A 22 2.88 24.75 14.43
CA MET A 22 2.30 23.61 13.73
C MET A 22 3.08 23.30 12.46
N PHE A 23 3.42 22.04 12.23
CA PHE A 23 4.17 21.63 11.03
C PHE A 23 3.44 20.51 10.31
N TYR A 24 3.17 20.73 9.03
CA TYR A 24 2.53 19.80 8.14
C TYR A 24 3.57 19.19 7.21
N GLY A 25 3.88 17.91 7.42
CA GLY A 25 4.84 17.15 6.63
C GLY A 25 4.22 15.91 6.02
N LEU A 26 4.93 15.28 5.09
CA LEU A 26 4.59 13.98 4.52
C LEU A 26 5.23 12.85 5.33
N GLY A 27 4.49 11.76 5.54
CA GLY A 27 5.04 10.55 6.15
C GLY A 27 6.31 10.10 5.41
N SER A 28 7.42 10.05 6.16
CA SER A 28 8.79 9.74 5.71
C SER A 28 9.61 10.91 5.09
N ASP A 29 9.14 12.16 5.12
CA ASP A 29 9.94 13.32 4.67
C ASP A 29 10.93 13.85 5.72
N GLY A 30 10.87 13.31 6.93
CA GLY A 30 11.77 13.66 8.05
C GLY A 30 11.29 14.81 8.94
N THR A 31 10.11 15.41 8.67
CA THR A 31 9.54 16.53 9.44
C THR A 31 9.41 16.21 10.93
N VAL A 32 8.81 15.08 11.28
CA VAL A 32 8.66 14.64 12.68
C VAL A 32 10.02 14.46 13.36
N GLY A 33 11.00 13.91 12.64
CA GLY A 33 12.36 13.71 13.16
C GLY A 33 13.05 15.04 13.44
N ALA A 34 12.97 15.99 12.50
CA ALA A 34 13.46 17.35 12.68
C ALA A 34 12.80 18.04 13.88
N ASN A 35 11.48 17.95 14.01
CA ASN A 35 10.74 18.55 15.12
C ASN A 35 11.11 17.94 16.49
N LYS A 36 11.31 16.62 16.57
CA LYS A 36 11.85 15.98 17.78
C LYS A 36 13.25 16.49 18.12
N ASN A 37 14.07 16.75 17.12
CA ASN A 37 15.39 17.34 17.32
C ASN A 37 15.29 18.80 17.77
N SER A 38 14.41 19.61 17.16
CA SER A 38 14.18 21.00 17.59
C SER A 38 13.73 21.09 19.04
N ILE A 39 12.86 20.18 19.50
CA ILE A 39 12.47 20.09 20.92
C ILE A 39 13.68 19.85 21.83
N LYS A 40 14.57 18.92 21.45
CA LYS A 40 15.78 18.64 22.23
C LYS A 40 16.71 19.85 22.26
N ILE A 41 16.95 20.48 21.11
CA ILE A 41 17.80 21.66 21.02
C ILE A 41 17.26 22.77 21.93
N ILE A 42 15.98 23.12 21.81
CA ILE A 42 15.40 24.22 22.60
C ILE A 42 15.32 23.85 24.08
N GLY A 43 14.94 22.61 24.42
CA GLY A 43 14.79 22.20 25.81
C GLY A 43 16.10 21.86 26.55
N GLU A 44 17.18 21.50 25.84
CA GLU A 44 18.49 21.21 26.45
C GLU A 44 19.42 22.44 26.44
N GLU A 45 19.27 23.35 25.49
CA GLU A 45 20.21 24.48 25.29
C GLU A 45 19.62 25.84 25.74
N THR A 46 18.39 25.88 26.26
CA THR A 46 17.71 27.13 26.67
C THR A 46 16.90 26.93 27.95
N ASP A 47 16.51 28.02 28.63
CA ASP A 47 15.63 27.98 29.81
C ASP A 47 14.14 27.74 29.47
N ASN A 48 13.80 27.63 28.19
CA ASN A 48 12.43 27.38 27.77
C ASN A 48 12.00 25.95 28.07
N TYR A 49 10.77 25.81 28.54
CA TYR A 49 10.07 24.54 28.52
C TYR A 49 9.68 24.22 27.07
N ALA A 50 9.82 22.95 26.69
CA ALA A 50 9.50 22.46 25.36
C ALA A 50 8.47 21.32 25.45
N GLN A 51 7.45 21.36 24.59
CA GLN A 51 6.47 20.29 24.43
C GLN A 51 6.34 19.94 22.95
N GLY A 52 6.21 18.65 22.64
CA GLY A 52 5.84 18.19 21.31
C GLY A 52 4.82 17.08 21.33
N TYR A 53 3.80 17.21 20.49
CA TYR A 53 2.84 16.17 20.18
C TYR A 53 2.79 15.95 18.66
N PHE A 54 2.63 14.71 18.22
CA PHE A 54 2.72 14.36 16.80
C PHE A 54 1.47 13.57 16.41
N GLN A 55 0.63 14.15 15.57
CA GLN A 55 -0.50 13.48 14.96
C GLN A 55 -0.03 12.79 13.67
N TYR A 56 0.01 11.47 13.69
CA TYR A 56 0.31 10.64 12.54
C TYR A 56 -0.98 10.20 11.86
N ASP A 57 -0.90 9.95 10.57
CA ASP A 57 -1.87 9.15 9.85
C ASP A 57 -1.53 7.66 10.04
N SER A 58 -2.51 6.78 9.98
CA SER A 58 -2.35 5.33 9.97
C SER A 58 -1.78 4.83 8.64
N LYS A 59 -1.88 5.61 7.56
CA LYS A 59 -1.16 5.36 6.31
C LYS A 59 0.35 5.46 6.54
N LYS A 60 1.07 4.37 6.27
CA LYS A 60 2.51 4.25 6.58
C LYS A 60 3.42 5.19 5.81
N SER A 61 3.03 5.66 4.62
CA SER A 61 3.81 6.63 3.84
C SER A 61 2.91 7.48 2.94
N GLY A 62 3.40 8.68 2.62
CA GLY A 62 2.68 9.60 1.74
C GLY A 62 1.45 10.25 2.37
N ALA A 63 1.34 10.21 3.70
CA ALA A 63 0.20 10.74 4.43
C ALA A 63 0.61 11.95 5.27
N VAL A 64 -0.35 12.79 5.64
CA VAL A 64 -0.05 14.05 6.33
C VAL A 64 0.29 13.77 7.78
N THR A 65 1.43 14.26 8.23
CA THR A 65 1.81 14.33 9.64
C THR A 65 1.67 15.76 10.12
N VAL A 66 1.10 15.94 11.31
CA VAL A 66 1.00 17.27 11.94
C VAL A 66 1.73 17.24 13.27
N SER A 67 2.77 18.06 13.37
CA SER A 67 3.52 18.25 14.62
C SER A 67 3.01 19.49 15.33
N HIS A 68 2.69 19.38 16.61
CA HIS A 68 2.28 20.47 17.48
C HIS A 68 3.39 20.72 18.50
N LEU A 69 4.09 21.84 18.38
CA LEU A 69 5.19 22.20 19.26
C LEU A 69 4.83 23.44 20.07
N ARG A 70 5.19 23.42 21.36
CA ARG A 70 5.09 24.58 22.24
C ARG A 70 6.43 24.87 22.89
N PHE A 71 6.79 26.14 22.96
CA PHE A 71 8.00 26.63 23.64
C PHE A 71 7.67 27.88 24.46
N GLY A 72 8.16 27.97 25.68
CA GLY A 72 8.01 29.18 26.47
C GLY A 72 8.69 29.13 27.84
N PRO A 73 8.73 30.27 28.56
CA PRO A 73 9.52 30.42 29.80
C PRO A 73 8.89 29.74 31.03
N ARG A 74 7.68 29.18 30.90
CA ARG A 74 6.93 28.57 31.99
C ARG A 74 6.58 27.12 31.67
N PRO A 75 6.36 26.26 32.70
CA PRO A 75 5.91 24.89 32.50
C PRO A 75 4.66 24.81 31.61
N ILE A 76 4.77 24.07 30.50
CA ILE A 76 3.68 23.85 29.55
C ILE A 76 2.80 22.70 30.06
N ARG A 77 1.54 23.00 30.40
CA ARG A 77 0.58 22.03 30.97
C ARG A 77 -0.53 21.61 30.01
N GLN A 78 -0.52 22.14 28.79
CA GLN A 78 -1.59 21.94 27.80
C GLN A 78 -1.47 20.56 27.16
N THR A 79 -2.28 19.60 27.60
CA THR A 79 -2.35 18.25 27.03
C THR A 79 -3.40 18.15 25.93
N CYS A 80 -3.40 19.12 25.00
CA CYS A 80 -4.32 19.19 23.87
C CYS A 80 -3.59 19.67 22.60
N LEU A 81 -4.23 19.48 21.44
CA LEU A 81 -3.75 20.01 20.17
C LEU A 81 -3.71 21.54 20.20
N ILE A 82 -2.88 22.14 19.34
CA ILE A 82 -2.84 23.60 19.16
C ILE A 82 -4.09 24.03 18.39
N GLY A 83 -4.95 24.84 19.02
CA GLY A 83 -6.12 25.45 18.37
C GLY A 83 -5.82 26.75 17.64
N LYS A 84 -4.83 27.54 18.13
CA LYS A 84 -4.34 28.79 17.52
C LYS A 84 -2.81 28.80 17.48
N ALA A 85 -2.23 28.79 16.29
CA ALA A 85 -0.80 28.71 16.03
C ALA A 85 -0.26 30.08 15.57
N ASN A 86 0.87 30.48 16.16
CA ASN A 86 1.61 31.68 15.75
C ASN A 86 2.71 31.37 14.72
N PHE A 87 3.00 30.09 14.50
CA PHE A 87 3.86 29.60 13.44
C PHE A 87 3.23 28.40 12.76
N ILE A 88 3.17 28.41 11.43
CA ILE A 88 2.74 27.26 10.62
C ILE A 88 3.80 26.95 9.56
N GLY A 89 4.29 25.72 9.52
CA GLY A 89 5.16 25.21 8.46
C GLY A 89 4.41 24.24 7.54
N CYS A 90 4.39 24.52 6.24
CA CYS A 90 3.87 23.64 5.21
C CYS A 90 5.04 23.10 4.36
N HIS A 91 5.38 21.83 4.56
CA HIS A 91 6.54 21.23 3.92
C HIS A 91 6.21 20.61 2.54
N GLN A 92 4.93 20.58 2.16
CA GLN A 92 4.46 20.07 0.87
C GLN A 92 3.45 21.04 0.27
N PHE A 93 3.79 21.64 -0.88
CA PHE A 93 2.92 22.62 -1.55
C PHE A 93 1.50 22.09 -1.80
N VAL A 94 1.36 20.81 -2.18
CA VAL A 94 0.06 20.19 -2.49
C VAL A 94 -0.95 20.22 -1.34
N PHE A 95 -0.49 20.35 -0.08
CA PHE A 95 -1.39 20.46 1.07
C PHE A 95 -2.24 21.74 1.02
N LEU A 96 -1.75 22.80 0.37
CA LEU A 96 -2.52 24.02 0.14
C LEU A 96 -3.74 23.77 -0.76
N GLU A 97 -3.64 22.80 -1.69
CA GLU A 97 -4.75 22.44 -2.60
C GLU A 97 -5.82 21.59 -1.91
N GLN A 98 -5.49 20.96 -0.76
CA GLN A 98 -6.29 19.90 -0.14
C GLN A 98 -6.88 20.29 1.22
N PHE A 99 -6.16 21.10 2.01
CA PHE A 99 -6.52 21.39 3.38
C PHE A 99 -6.68 22.89 3.61
N ASP A 100 -7.54 23.24 4.56
CA ASP A 100 -7.60 24.59 5.11
C ASP A 100 -6.39 24.84 6.03
N MET A 101 -5.23 25.03 5.40
CA MET A 101 -3.92 25.04 6.05
C MET A 101 -3.74 26.15 7.09
N LEU A 102 -4.48 27.26 6.95
CA LEU A 102 -4.39 28.41 7.84
C LEU A 102 -5.62 28.53 8.75
N ALA A 103 -6.46 27.49 8.85
CA ALA A 103 -7.61 27.48 9.76
C ALA A 103 -7.20 27.81 11.21
N ASN A 104 -6.12 27.17 11.69
CA ASN A 104 -5.58 27.38 13.03
C ASN A 104 -4.59 28.54 13.14
N ALA A 105 -4.31 29.29 12.08
CA ALA A 105 -3.41 30.45 12.16
C ALA A 105 -4.06 31.57 12.97
N GLU A 106 -3.30 32.18 13.89
CA GLU A 106 -3.67 33.45 14.50
C GLU A 106 -3.33 34.65 13.62
N ASP A 107 -3.84 35.83 13.98
CA ASP A 107 -3.52 37.06 13.28
C ASP A 107 -2.04 37.42 13.46
N GLY A 108 -1.36 37.74 12.37
CA GLY A 108 0.07 38.05 12.34
C GLY A 108 0.99 36.82 12.35
N ALA A 109 0.44 35.60 12.31
CA ALA A 109 1.22 34.36 12.36
C ALA A 109 2.24 34.25 11.20
N VAL A 110 3.33 33.55 11.46
CA VAL A 110 4.35 33.23 10.46
C VAL A 110 3.95 31.97 9.69
N PHE A 111 4.00 32.03 8.36
CA PHE A 111 3.75 30.89 7.49
C PHE A 111 4.98 30.57 6.64
N LEU A 112 5.59 29.41 6.89
CA LEU A 112 6.74 28.90 6.15
C LEU A 112 6.25 27.87 5.10
N LEU A 113 6.46 28.16 3.82
CA LEU A 113 6.03 27.32 2.71
C LEU A 113 7.22 26.76 1.92
N ASN A 114 7.27 25.44 1.79
CA ASN A 114 8.10 24.77 0.79
C ASN A 114 7.36 24.78 -0.56
N SER A 115 7.90 25.52 -1.54
CA SER A 115 7.33 25.65 -2.89
C SER A 115 8.33 25.15 -3.93
N PRO A 116 7.96 24.19 -4.81
CA PRO A 116 8.81 23.75 -5.91
C PRO A 116 8.77 24.71 -7.13
N PHE A 117 8.08 25.84 -7.01
CA PHE A 117 7.91 26.82 -8.08
C PHE A 117 8.88 28.00 -7.90
N PRO A 118 9.20 28.72 -8.98
CA PRO A 118 9.87 30.02 -8.87
C PRO A 118 9.16 30.94 -7.87
N LEU A 119 9.93 31.75 -7.15
CA LEU A 119 9.42 32.61 -6.08
C LEU A 119 8.35 33.57 -6.60
N GLU A 120 8.55 34.08 -7.82
CA GLU A 120 7.70 35.05 -8.50
C GLU A 120 6.34 34.46 -8.87
N GLU A 121 6.31 33.18 -9.25
CA GLU A 121 5.10 32.44 -9.60
C GLU A 121 4.36 31.88 -8.37
N THR A 122 5.05 31.69 -7.25
CA THR A 122 4.51 30.95 -6.10
C THR A 122 3.19 31.55 -5.60
N TRP A 123 3.07 32.87 -5.53
CA TRP A 123 1.83 33.52 -5.06
C TRP A 123 0.62 33.10 -5.90
N GLU A 124 0.73 33.16 -7.23
CA GLU A 124 -0.36 32.87 -8.17
C GLU A 124 -0.79 31.40 -8.15
N ARG A 125 0.09 30.51 -7.67
CA ARG A 125 -0.20 29.09 -7.51
C ARG A 125 -0.93 28.77 -6.20
N ILE A 126 -0.80 29.61 -5.17
CA ILE A 126 -1.47 29.41 -3.88
C ILE A 126 -2.98 29.60 -4.08
N PRO A 127 -3.84 28.68 -3.60
CA PRO A 127 -5.29 28.80 -3.81
C PRO A 127 -5.89 30.10 -3.25
N ALA A 128 -6.88 30.65 -3.95
CA ALA A 128 -7.49 31.94 -3.63
C ALA A 128 -7.99 32.04 -2.19
N ARG A 129 -8.57 30.96 -1.64
CA ARG A 129 -9.00 30.89 -0.24
C ARG A 129 -7.84 31.08 0.73
N VAL A 130 -6.69 30.48 0.46
CA VAL A 130 -5.50 30.58 1.30
C VAL A 130 -4.90 31.99 1.16
N GLN A 131 -4.84 32.54 -0.06
CA GLN A 131 -4.43 33.94 -0.29
C GLN A 131 -5.29 34.92 0.54
N GLN A 132 -6.61 34.77 0.49
CA GLN A 132 -7.56 35.58 1.28
C GLN A 132 -7.27 35.48 2.77
N GLN A 133 -7.13 34.27 3.31
CA GLN A 133 -6.79 34.06 4.73
C GLN A 133 -5.46 34.72 5.11
N MET A 134 -4.45 34.67 4.23
CA MET A 134 -3.18 35.33 4.49
C MET A 134 -3.32 36.85 4.60
N LEU A 135 -4.14 37.47 3.75
CA LEU A 135 -4.40 38.91 3.78
C LEU A 135 -5.24 39.30 5.01
N ASP A 136 -6.35 38.60 5.25
CA ASP A 136 -7.26 38.90 6.36
C ASP A 136 -6.56 38.80 7.72
N LYS A 137 -5.78 37.73 7.90
CA LYS A 137 -5.03 37.47 9.14
C LYS A 137 -3.67 38.14 9.16
N LYS A 138 -3.30 38.94 8.15
CA LYS A 138 -1.99 39.63 8.07
C LYS A 138 -0.79 38.69 8.27
N ILE A 139 -0.84 37.52 7.64
CA ILE A 139 0.17 36.46 7.75
C ILE A 139 1.53 36.94 7.24
N GLN A 140 2.60 36.50 7.89
CA GLN A 140 3.97 36.72 7.43
C GLN A 140 4.43 35.52 6.61
N LEU A 141 4.36 35.63 5.27
CA LEU A 141 4.73 34.55 4.36
C LEU A 141 6.24 34.48 4.12
N TYR A 142 6.82 33.30 4.30
CA TYR A 142 8.18 32.93 3.92
C TYR A 142 8.15 31.72 2.98
N VAL A 143 8.92 31.79 1.90
CA VAL A 143 8.97 30.76 0.85
C VAL A 143 10.40 30.27 0.63
N ILE A 144 10.54 28.98 0.40
CA ILE A 144 11.79 28.32 0.00
C ILE A 144 11.49 27.15 -0.94
N ASP A 145 12.35 26.88 -1.92
CA ASP A 145 12.39 25.60 -2.64
C ASP A 145 13.38 24.68 -1.93
N ALA A 146 12.89 23.96 -0.92
CA ALA A 146 13.75 23.09 -0.12
C ALA A 146 14.23 21.86 -0.91
N TYR A 147 13.53 21.46 -1.98
CA TYR A 147 13.94 20.34 -2.81
C TYR A 147 15.14 20.70 -3.66
N LYS A 148 15.12 21.88 -4.30
CA LYS A 148 16.27 22.41 -5.04
C LYS A 148 17.49 22.58 -4.13
N VAL A 149 17.31 23.16 -2.95
CA VAL A 149 18.39 23.32 -1.97
C VAL A 149 18.96 21.96 -1.53
N ALA A 150 18.10 20.95 -1.33
CA ALA A 150 18.54 19.61 -0.95
C ALA A 150 19.32 18.92 -2.08
N ASP A 151 18.89 19.08 -3.33
CA ASP A 151 19.58 18.53 -4.50
C ASP A 151 20.96 19.16 -4.70
N GLU A 152 21.04 20.49 -4.66
CA GLU A 152 22.30 21.25 -4.76
C GLU A 152 23.27 20.92 -3.62
N ALA A 153 22.76 20.62 -2.41
CA ALA A 153 23.56 20.19 -1.27
C ALA A 153 23.91 18.68 -1.28
N GLY A 154 23.44 17.92 -2.28
CA GLY A 154 23.67 16.47 -2.38
C GLY A 154 22.93 15.64 -1.33
N LEU A 155 21.87 16.18 -0.73
CA LEU A 155 20.99 15.51 0.24
C LEU A 155 19.85 14.72 -0.43
N GLY A 156 19.73 14.80 -1.77
CA GLY A 156 18.63 14.24 -2.54
C GLY A 156 17.30 14.91 -2.17
N GLY A 157 16.21 14.15 -2.09
CA GLY A 157 14.89 14.69 -1.73
C GLY A 157 14.66 14.99 -0.24
N ARG A 158 15.71 15.10 0.60
CA ARG A 158 15.56 15.27 2.06
C ARG A 158 15.56 16.74 2.46
N ILE A 159 14.37 17.25 2.76
CA ILE A 159 14.16 18.67 3.11
C ILE A 159 14.20 18.97 4.61
N ASN A 160 14.31 17.95 5.46
CA ASN A 160 14.14 18.08 6.91
C ASN A 160 15.12 19.05 7.59
N THR A 161 16.43 18.96 7.32
CA THR A 161 17.43 19.89 7.89
C THR A 161 17.21 21.32 7.39
N ILE A 162 16.80 21.48 6.12
CA ILE A 162 16.54 22.78 5.50
C ILE A 162 15.33 23.46 6.14
N MET A 163 14.19 22.77 6.21
CA MET A 163 12.98 23.31 6.84
C MET A 163 13.16 23.57 8.34
N GLN A 164 13.92 22.72 9.04
CA GLN A 164 14.29 22.95 10.43
C GLN A 164 15.09 24.25 10.61
N THR A 165 16.06 24.48 9.72
CA THR A 165 16.88 25.70 9.74
C THR A 165 16.01 26.94 9.55
N CYS A 166 15.09 26.90 8.58
CA CYS A 166 14.15 28.00 8.34
C CYS A 166 13.29 28.28 9.56
N PHE A 167 12.76 27.25 10.25
CA PHE A 167 12.00 27.42 11.48
C PHE A 167 12.79 28.18 12.55
N PHE A 168 14.02 27.75 12.84
CA PHE A 168 14.86 28.41 13.84
C PHE A 168 15.16 29.87 13.48
N ALA A 169 15.35 30.17 12.19
CA ALA A 169 15.69 31.51 11.73
C ALA A 169 14.54 32.52 11.85
N ILE A 170 13.27 32.08 11.79
CA ILE A 170 12.10 32.98 11.66
C ILE A 170 11.01 32.77 12.71
N SER A 171 11.12 31.76 13.58
CA SER A 171 10.10 31.47 14.62
C SER A 171 10.11 32.42 15.81
N GLY A 172 11.24 33.10 16.06
CA GLY A 172 11.41 33.97 17.22
C GLY A 172 11.58 33.24 18.55
N VAL A 173 11.73 31.90 18.56
CA VAL A 173 12.00 31.13 19.80
C VAL A 173 13.38 31.46 20.36
N LEU A 174 14.36 31.68 19.48
CA LEU A 174 15.73 32.06 19.82
C LEU A 174 16.20 33.22 18.95
N PRO A 175 17.14 34.04 19.43
CA PRO A 175 17.90 34.96 18.58
C PRO A 175 18.54 34.20 17.41
N ARG A 176 18.54 34.79 16.23
CA ARG A 176 18.94 34.13 14.98
C ARG A 176 20.35 33.51 15.04
N ASP A 177 21.32 34.24 15.58
CA ASP A 177 22.71 33.79 15.63
C ASP A 177 22.91 32.63 16.61
N GLU A 178 22.22 32.69 17.77
CA GLU A 178 22.20 31.61 18.75
C GLU A 178 21.55 30.34 18.18
N ALA A 179 20.45 30.51 17.43
CA ALA A 179 19.74 29.41 16.79
C ALA A 179 20.61 28.69 15.74
N ILE A 180 21.34 29.44 14.91
CA ILE A 180 22.27 28.88 13.91
C ILE A 180 23.40 28.11 14.58
N ALA A 181 23.99 28.69 15.64
CA ALA A 181 25.05 28.03 16.41
C ALA A 181 24.56 26.71 17.03
N ALA A 182 23.37 26.72 17.66
CA ALA A 182 22.77 25.54 18.27
C ALA A 182 22.47 24.43 17.24
N ILE A 183 21.97 24.78 16.05
CA ILE A 183 21.75 23.82 14.96
C ILE A 183 23.08 23.18 14.51
N LYS A 184 24.11 23.99 14.26
CA LYS A 184 25.42 23.46 13.82
C LYS A 184 26.06 22.58 14.90
N HIS A 185 25.90 22.93 16.18
CA HIS A 185 26.33 22.09 17.30
C HIS A 185 25.57 20.75 17.35
N ALA A 186 24.24 20.77 17.20
CA ALA A 186 23.41 19.57 17.20
C ALA A 186 23.70 18.64 16.00
N ILE A 187 24.01 19.20 14.84
CA ILE A 187 24.47 18.45 13.65
C ILE A 187 25.79 17.73 13.97
N GLN A 188 26.76 18.40 14.60
CA GLN A 188 28.02 17.77 15.00
C GLN A 188 27.80 16.61 15.96
N LYS A 189 26.97 16.82 17.00
CA LYS A 189 26.63 15.79 18.00
C LYS A 189 25.93 14.59 17.36
N SER A 190 25.04 14.82 16.38
CA SER A 190 24.21 13.77 15.77
C SER A 190 24.91 13.01 14.63
N TYR A 191 25.75 13.71 13.87
CA TYR A 191 26.33 13.19 12.62
C TYR A 191 27.86 13.11 12.62
N GLY A 192 28.55 13.59 13.67
CA GLY A 192 30.01 13.50 13.77
C GLY A 192 30.54 12.08 13.65
N SER A 193 29.81 11.10 14.20
CA SER A 193 30.14 9.67 14.07
C SER A 193 29.96 9.10 12.66
N LYS A 194 29.29 9.83 11.76
CA LYS A 194 29.10 9.44 10.35
C LYS A 194 30.16 10.02 9.41
N GLY A 195 31.14 10.75 9.95
CA GLY A 195 32.28 11.31 9.22
C GLY A 195 32.10 12.77 8.80
N GLU A 196 33.22 13.48 8.70
CA GLU A 196 33.29 14.93 8.47
C GLU A 196 32.56 15.39 7.20
N LYS A 197 32.61 14.59 6.12
CA LYS A 197 31.91 14.90 4.87
C LYS A 197 30.40 15.06 5.08
N VAL A 198 29.78 14.21 5.90
CA VAL A 198 28.33 14.27 6.18
C VAL A 198 28.00 15.50 7.01
N VAL A 199 28.86 15.86 7.97
CA VAL A 199 28.71 17.07 8.77
C VAL A 199 28.76 18.31 7.88
N GLN A 200 29.80 18.44 7.05
CA GLN A 200 29.99 19.60 6.17
C GLN A 200 28.85 19.75 5.14
N MET A 201 28.33 18.64 4.60
CA MET A 201 27.14 18.67 3.75
C MET A 201 25.91 19.25 4.48
N ASN A 202 25.71 18.87 5.75
CA ASN A 202 24.60 19.44 6.54
C ASN A 202 24.84 20.91 6.90
N TYR A 203 26.09 21.33 7.15
CA TYR A 203 26.42 22.75 7.35
C TYR A 203 26.16 23.58 6.11
N ALA A 204 26.57 23.10 4.94
CA ALA A 204 26.25 23.74 3.67
C ALA A 204 24.72 23.86 3.49
N ALA A 205 23.97 22.81 3.80
CA ALA A 205 22.50 22.85 3.71
C ALA A 205 21.88 23.92 4.64
N VAL A 206 22.42 24.13 5.85
CA VAL A 206 22.00 25.21 6.77
C VAL A 206 22.26 26.58 6.13
N ASP A 207 23.46 26.81 5.62
CA ASP A 207 23.85 28.11 5.06
C ASP A 207 23.08 28.42 3.76
N HIS A 208 22.90 27.42 2.89
CA HIS A 208 22.09 27.56 1.68
C HIS A 208 20.60 27.77 1.99
N ALA A 209 20.06 27.11 3.02
CA ALA A 209 18.68 27.32 3.43
C ALA A 209 18.41 28.79 3.81
N LEU A 210 19.32 29.41 4.57
CA LEU A 210 19.21 30.81 4.97
C LEU A 210 19.32 31.78 3.79
N ALA A 211 20.14 31.45 2.78
CA ALA A 211 20.30 32.26 1.57
C ALA A 211 19.09 32.20 0.63
N HIS A 212 18.36 31.07 0.62
CA HIS A 212 17.20 30.82 -0.24
C HIS A 212 15.84 30.96 0.47
N LEU A 213 15.85 31.45 1.72
CA LEU A 213 14.63 31.75 2.46
C LEU A 213 14.19 33.19 2.20
N HIS A 214 13.07 33.34 1.50
CA HIS A 214 12.58 34.65 1.07
C HIS A 214 11.30 35.04 1.80
N ARG A 215 11.26 36.26 2.35
CA ARG A 215 10.02 36.87 2.85
C ARG A 215 9.24 37.45 1.68
N VAL A 216 7.96 37.09 1.56
CA VAL A 216 7.08 37.59 0.50
C VAL A 216 6.17 38.68 1.07
N PRO A 217 6.29 39.94 0.63
CA PRO A 217 5.37 40.99 1.04
C PRO A 217 3.98 40.75 0.47
N LEU A 218 2.96 40.83 1.32
CA LEU A 218 1.57 40.59 0.96
C LEU A 218 0.77 41.85 0.65
N GLU A 219 1.27 43.02 1.05
CA GLU A 219 0.61 44.31 0.85
C GLU A 219 0.35 44.56 -0.65
N GLY A 220 -0.92 44.81 -0.99
CA GLY A 220 -1.34 45.07 -2.38
C GLY A 220 -1.36 43.85 -3.30
N LYS A 221 -1.11 42.63 -2.80
CA LYS A 221 -1.19 41.41 -3.61
C LYS A 221 -2.65 41.11 -3.99
N PRO A 222 -2.95 40.81 -5.28
CA PRO A 222 -4.29 40.43 -5.70
C PRO A 222 -4.61 38.99 -5.27
N ILE A 223 -5.88 38.70 -5.08
CA ILE A 223 -6.38 37.33 -4.93
C ILE A 223 -6.68 36.80 -6.33
N ASN A 224 -5.78 35.99 -6.86
CA ASN A 224 -5.81 35.48 -8.23
C ASN A 224 -5.45 33.98 -8.33
N GLY A 225 -5.34 33.31 -7.19
CA GLY A 225 -5.02 31.90 -7.12
C GLY A 225 -6.14 30.99 -7.63
N PRO A 226 -5.84 29.70 -7.88
CA PRO A 226 -6.86 28.73 -8.26
C PRO A 226 -7.90 28.53 -7.15
N ALA A 227 -9.09 28.07 -7.51
CA ALA A 227 -10.08 27.61 -6.54
C ALA A 227 -9.52 26.40 -5.77
N LEU A 228 -9.87 26.29 -4.48
CA LEU A 228 -9.58 25.09 -3.71
C LEU A 228 -10.39 23.92 -4.31
N LYS A 229 -9.73 22.80 -4.59
CA LYS A 229 -10.42 21.63 -5.12
C LYS A 229 -11.32 21.02 -4.03
N PRO A 230 -12.49 20.48 -4.39
CA PRO A 230 -13.26 19.68 -3.44
C PRO A 230 -12.44 18.45 -3.03
N VAL A 231 -12.60 18.03 -1.78
CA VAL A 231 -11.83 16.92 -1.18
C VAL A 231 -12.10 15.60 -1.90
N VAL A 232 -13.32 15.42 -2.37
CA VAL A 232 -13.74 14.33 -3.26
C VAL A 232 -14.57 14.93 -4.40
N PRO A 233 -14.62 14.30 -5.59
CA PRO A 233 -15.45 14.74 -6.70
C PRO A 233 -16.94 14.85 -6.35
N GLU A 234 -17.68 15.78 -6.97
CA GLU A 234 -19.11 16.01 -6.69
C GLU A 234 -20.00 14.77 -6.93
N ASN A 235 -19.62 13.91 -7.88
CA ASN A 235 -20.32 12.67 -8.19
C ASN A 235 -20.02 11.51 -7.22
N ALA A 236 -19.23 11.72 -6.16
CA ALA A 236 -18.99 10.70 -5.16
C ALA A 236 -20.29 10.35 -4.38
N PRO A 237 -20.45 9.10 -3.92
CA PRO A 237 -21.63 8.68 -3.15
C PRO A 237 -21.88 9.53 -1.90
N ALA A 238 -23.14 9.61 -1.45
CA ALA A 238 -23.53 10.45 -0.31
C ALA A 238 -22.69 10.19 0.96
N PHE A 239 -22.44 8.91 1.31
CA PHE A 239 -21.58 8.59 2.45
C PHE A 239 -20.14 9.09 2.26
N VAL A 240 -19.63 9.05 1.02
CA VAL A 240 -18.29 9.55 0.71
C VAL A 240 -18.24 11.07 0.85
N GLN A 241 -19.27 11.79 0.41
CA GLN A 241 -19.36 13.25 0.55
C GLN A 241 -19.50 13.69 2.01
N GLU A 242 -20.38 13.04 2.77
CA GLU A 242 -20.79 13.53 4.09
C GLU A 242 -19.88 13.03 5.22
N VAL A 243 -19.26 11.85 5.06
CA VAL A 243 -18.45 11.21 6.10
C VAL A 243 -17.00 11.09 5.67
N THR A 244 -16.72 10.38 4.57
CA THR A 244 -15.35 10.12 4.12
C THR A 244 -14.58 11.40 3.82
N ALA A 245 -15.19 12.35 3.09
CA ALA A 245 -14.56 13.61 2.73
C ALA A 245 -14.27 14.47 3.96
N MET A 246 -15.17 14.49 4.95
CA MET A 246 -14.93 15.19 6.23
C MET A 246 -13.74 14.59 6.98
N MET A 247 -13.63 13.27 7.04
CA MET A 247 -12.46 12.60 7.64
C MET A 247 -11.16 12.87 6.87
N ILE A 248 -11.18 12.82 5.53
CA ILE A 248 -10.01 13.17 4.68
C ILE A 248 -9.61 14.63 4.92
N ALA A 249 -10.58 15.54 5.01
CA ALA A 249 -10.37 16.96 5.29
C ALA A 249 -9.91 17.26 6.73
N ARG A 250 -9.70 16.23 7.56
CA ARG A 250 -9.34 16.32 8.99
C ARG A 250 -10.42 16.98 9.86
N LYS A 251 -11.69 16.83 9.46
CA LYS A 251 -12.88 17.28 10.17
C LYS A 251 -13.72 16.10 10.68
N GLY A 252 -13.08 14.96 10.94
CA GLY A 252 -13.76 13.75 11.43
C GLY A 252 -14.47 13.95 12.76
N ASP A 253 -13.90 14.76 13.65
CA ASP A 253 -14.48 15.11 14.95
C ASP A 253 -15.77 15.97 14.85
N GLU A 254 -16.05 16.56 13.69
CA GLU A 254 -17.29 17.32 13.43
C GLU A 254 -18.45 16.41 13.00
N ILE A 255 -18.19 15.14 12.70
CA ILE A 255 -19.20 14.20 12.21
C ILE A 255 -20.10 13.76 13.37
N PRO A 256 -21.42 13.98 13.30
CA PRO A 256 -22.32 13.56 14.35
C PRO A 256 -22.48 12.03 14.37
N VAL A 257 -22.73 11.47 15.56
CA VAL A 257 -22.94 10.02 15.76
C VAL A 257 -24.01 9.46 14.81
N SER A 258 -25.04 10.24 14.47
CA SER A 258 -26.12 9.84 13.56
C SER A 258 -25.69 9.56 12.11
N LYS A 259 -24.49 9.97 11.71
CA LYS A 259 -23.94 9.73 10.37
C LYS A 259 -23.04 8.49 10.30
N LEU A 260 -22.72 7.89 11.44
CA LEU A 260 -21.84 6.71 11.51
C LEU A 260 -22.67 5.41 11.57
N PRO A 261 -22.19 4.32 10.93
CA PRO A 261 -22.85 3.03 10.99
C PRO A 261 -22.77 2.44 12.41
N VAL A 262 -23.87 1.84 12.88
CA VAL A 262 -24.00 1.31 14.26
C VAL A 262 -23.14 0.08 14.55
N ASP A 263 -22.75 -0.64 13.49
CA ASP A 263 -21.98 -1.88 13.52
C ASP A 263 -20.53 -1.69 13.03
N GLY A 264 -20.17 -0.46 12.62
CA GLY A 264 -18.86 -0.17 12.04
C GLY A 264 -18.68 -0.67 10.61
N THR A 265 -19.74 -1.06 9.89
CA THR A 265 -19.65 -1.47 8.48
C THR A 265 -19.55 -0.25 7.55
N TYR A 266 -18.41 -0.12 6.85
CA TYR A 266 -18.16 0.98 5.91
C TYR A 266 -18.30 0.54 4.45
N PRO A 267 -18.65 1.45 3.53
CA PRO A 267 -18.70 1.14 2.11
C PRO A 267 -17.31 0.81 1.55
N THR A 268 -17.28 -0.12 0.60
CA THR A 268 -16.08 -0.48 -0.18
C THR A 268 -15.79 0.56 -1.28
N ALA A 269 -14.66 0.40 -1.96
CA ALA A 269 -14.26 1.17 -3.15
C ALA A 269 -14.17 2.68 -2.87
N THR A 270 -13.67 3.08 -1.70
CA THR A 270 -13.63 4.50 -1.32
C THR A 270 -12.29 5.17 -1.63
N THR A 271 -11.19 4.43 -1.79
CA THR A 271 -9.88 5.01 -2.18
C THR A 271 -9.89 5.65 -3.56
N GLN A 272 -10.77 5.20 -4.48
CA GLN A 272 -10.86 5.77 -5.83
C GLN A 272 -11.22 7.27 -5.84
N TRP A 273 -11.85 7.76 -4.77
CA TRP A 273 -12.28 9.15 -4.62
C TRP A 273 -11.22 10.06 -3.97
N GLU A 274 -10.13 9.49 -3.43
CA GLU A 274 -9.18 10.23 -2.59
C GLU A 274 -8.18 11.09 -3.39
N LYS A 275 -7.68 10.59 -4.53
CA LYS A 275 -6.81 11.33 -5.47
C LYS A 275 -5.68 12.14 -4.79
N ARG A 276 -4.88 11.44 -3.98
CA ARG A 276 -3.88 12.00 -3.03
C ARG A 276 -2.85 12.93 -3.67
N ASN A 277 -2.46 12.69 -4.91
CA ASN A 277 -1.51 13.47 -5.70
C ASN A 277 -0.17 13.75 -4.97
N ILE A 278 0.48 12.69 -4.48
CA ILE A 278 1.71 12.79 -3.67
C ILE A 278 3.01 12.54 -4.45
N ALA A 279 2.92 12.09 -5.69
CA ALA A 279 4.10 11.77 -6.49
C ALA A 279 4.66 12.99 -7.22
N LEU A 280 5.97 13.20 -7.09
CA LEU A 280 6.72 14.22 -7.84
C LEU A 280 6.95 13.80 -9.29
N GLU A 281 7.06 12.49 -9.53
CA GLU A 281 7.20 11.89 -10.85
C GLU A 281 6.20 10.74 -11.02
N MET A 282 5.74 10.51 -12.25
CA MET A 282 4.88 9.39 -12.59
C MET A 282 5.39 8.63 -13.82
N PRO A 283 5.04 7.34 -13.97
CA PRO A 283 5.45 6.57 -15.14
C PRO A 283 4.59 6.94 -16.37
N VAL A 284 5.25 7.29 -17.48
CA VAL A 284 4.62 7.57 -18.78
C VAL A 284 4.97 6.47 -19.78
N TRP A 285 3.95 5.94 -20.47
CA TRP A 285 4.08 4.82 -21.41
C TRP A 285 4.50 5.27 -22.81
N GLU A 286 5.41 4.51 -23.42
CA GLU A 286 5.93 4.71 -24.78
C GLU A 286 5.57 3.50 -25.67
N PRO A 287 4.55 3.64 -26.55
CA PRO A 287 3.98 2.51 -27.27
C PRO A 287 4.94 1.82 -28.26
N ASP A 288 5.84 2.59 -28.89
CA ASP A 288 6.77 2.14 -29.93
C ASP A 288 7.85 1.18 -29.40
N VAL A 289 8.26 1.34 -28.14
CA VAL A 289 9.21 0.45 -27.46
C VAL A 289 8.50 -0.75 -26.82
N CYS A 290 7.18 -0.66 -26.60
CA CYS A 290 6.45 -1.62 -25.76
C CYS A 290 6.29 -3.02 -26.38
N ILE A 291 6.65 -4.04 -25.60
CA ILE A 291 6.44 -5.45 -25.95
C ILE A 291 5.11 -6.03 -25.42
N GLN A 292 4.30 -5.22 -24.73
CA GLN A 292 2.95 -5.57 -24.26
C GLN A 292 2.89 -6.79 -23.31
N CYS A 293 3.89 -6.91 -22.43
CA CYS A 293 4.00 -8.03 -21.47
C CYS A 293 3.18 -7.86 -20.17
N ALA A 294 2.65 -6.67 -19.92
CA ALA A 294 1.90 -6.30 -18.71
C ALA A 294 2.66 -6.42 -17.36
N LYS A 295 3.98 -6.66 -17.35
CA LYS A 295 4.78 -6.74 -16.11
C LYS A 295 4.75 -5.45 -15.28
N CYS A 296 4.65 -4.29 -15.93
CA CYS A 296 4.50 -3.00 -15.25
C CYS A 296 3.21 -2.92 -14.41
N ALA A 297 2.10 -3.47 -14.93
CA ALA A 297 0.84 -3.60 -14.20
C ALA A 297 0.95 -4.66 -13.10
N MET A 298 1.57 -5.81 -13.40
CA MET A 298 1.81 -6.89 -12.44
C MET A 298 2.53 -6.38 -11.17
N ALA A 299 3.60 -5.61 -11.37
CA ALA A 299 4.46 -5.12 -10.31
C ALA A 299 3.89 -3.95 -9.51
N CYS A 300 2.83 -3.28 -10.01
CA CYS A 300 2.34 -2.06 -9.38
C CYS A 300 1.70 -2.35 -8.01
N PRO A 301 2.24 -1.77 -6.91
CA PRO A 301 1.70 -2.00 -5.58
C PRO A 301 0.39 -1.25 -5.29
N HIS A 302 -0.04 -0.35 -6.17
CA HIS A 302 -1.21 0.51 -5.94
C HIS A 302 -2.26 0.43 -7.05
N ALA A 303 -2.10 -0.48 -8.03
CA ALA A 303 -2.98 -0.60 -9.19
C ALA A 303 -3.16 0.70 -10.01
N VAL A 304 -2.16 1.57 -9.99
CA VAL A 304 -2.19 2.89 -10.65
C VAL A 304 -1.83 2.82 -12.11
N ILE A 305 -1.17 1.76 -12.55
CA ILE A 305 -0.91 1.48 -13.97
C ILE A 305 -1.72 0.26 -14.40
N ARG A 306 -2.50 0.43 -15.46
CA ARG A 306 -3.44 -0.59 -15.96
C ARG A 306 -3.27 -0.82 -17.44
N PHE A 307 -3.82 -1.94 -17.89
CA PHE A 307 -3.64 -2.50 -19.20
C PHE A 307 -5.01 -2.90 -19.76
N LYS A 308 -5.43 -2.33 -20.90
CA LYS A 308 -6.69 -2.68 -21.57
C LYS A 308 -6.45 -3.02 -23.04
N ILE A 309 -7.21 -3.99 -23.53
CA ILE A 309 -7.32 -4.35 -24.95
C ILE A 309 -8.78 -4.19 -25.34
N TYR A 310 -9.06 -3.55 -26.48
CA TYR A 310 -10.41 -3.16 -26.87
C TYR A 310 -10.51 -2.94 -28.39
N ASP A 311 -11.73 -2.90 -28.92
CA ASP A 311 -11.96 -2.68 -30.35
C ASP A 311 -11.75 -1.20 -30.75
N PRO A 312 -11.27 -0.91 -31.97
CA PRO A 312 -10.90 0.46 -32.39
C PRO A 312 -12.00 1.51 -32.21
N GLN A 313 -13.27 1.14 -32.31
CA GLN A 313 -14.43 2.05 -32.15
C GLN A 313 -14.44 2.78 -30.79
N TYR A 314 -13.85 2.19 -29.74
CA TYR A 314 -13.79 2.83 -28.42
C TYR A 314 -12.81 4.01 -28.34
N LEU A 315 -12.07 4.32 -29.41
CA LEU A 315 -11.26 5.55 -29.51
C LEU A 315 -12.01 6.73 -30.11
N GLU A 316 -13.26 6.56 -30.54
CA GLU A 316 -14.10 7.68 -30.95
C GLU A 316 -14.27 8.65 -29.76
N GLY A 317 -13.88 9.91 -29.94
CA GLY A 317 -13.91 10.91 -28.87
C GLY A 317 -12.76 10.81 -27.85
N ALA A 318 -11.71 10.02 -28.11
CA ALA A 318 -10.53 10.00 -27.27
C ALA A 318 -9.88 11.39 -27.17
N PRO A 319 -9.43 11.82 -25.98
CA PRO A 319 -8.74 13.09 -25.81
C PRO A 319 -7.52 13.20 -26.73
N GLU A 320 -7.21 14.42 -27.17
CA GLU A 320 -6.05 14.66 -28.04
C GLU A 320 -4.75 14.12 -27.40
N GLY A 321 -3.99 13.34 -28.17
CA GLY A 321 -2.75 12.71 -27.70
C GLY A 321 -2.94 11.43 -26.87
N PHE A 322 -4.17 10.92 -26.73
CA PHE A 322 -4.41 9.63 -26.06
C PHE A 322 -3.66 8.50 -26.79
N ARG A 323 -2.74 7.86 -26.05
CA ARG A 323 -1.81 6.88 -26.63
C ARG A 323 -2.47 5.51 -26.74
N SER A 324 -2.31 4.87 -27.90
CA SER A 324 -2.69 3.46 -28.12
C SER A 324 -1.74 2.80 -29.14
N THR A 325 -1.75 1.47 -29.22
CA THR A 325 -1.05 0.70 -30.24
C THR A 325 -1.84 -0.56 -30.61
N VAL A 326 -1.56 -1.15 -31.77
CA VAL A 326 -2.13 -2.46 -32.16
C VAL A 326 -1.76 -3.54 -31.13
N ALA A 327 -2.74 -4.32 -30.69
CA ALA A 327 -2.52 -5.41 -29.75
C ALA A 327 -1.78 -6.59 -30.42
N LYS A 328 -0.75 -7.11 -29.75
CA LYS A 328 0.07 -8.25 -30.18
C LYS A 328 -0.52 -9.56 -29.64
N GLY A 329 -0.71 -10.55 -30.51
CA GLY A 329 -1.28 -11.86 -30.20
C GLY A 329 -2.37 -12.22 -31.22
N LYS A 330 -2.47 -13.50 -31.60
CA LYS A 330 -3.46 -13.93 -32.62
C LYS A 330 -4.89 -13.73 -32.13
N GLU A 331 -5.10 -13.95 -30.84
CA GLU A 331 -6.35 -13.78 -30.12
C GLU A 331 -6.79 -12.31 -30.01
N PHE A 332 -5.89 -11.34 -30.26
CA PHE A 332 -6.19 -9.91 -30.22
C PHE A 332 -6.17 -9.25 -31.60
N ALA A 333 -6.28 -10.03 -32.68
CA ALA A 333 -6.26 -9.52 -34.04
C ALA A 333 -7.34 -8.44 -34.24
N GLY A 334 -6.94 -7.30 -34.83
CA GLY A 334 -7.82 -6.15 -35.05
C GLY A 334 -8.08 -5.28 -33.82
N LYS A 335 -7.61 -5.66 -32.62
CA LYS A 335 -7.80 -4.88 -31.40
C LYS A 335 -6.66 -3.90 -31.14
N LEU A 336 -6.95 -2.87 -30.36
CA LEU A 336 -5.99 -1.90 -29.84
C LEU A 336 -5.68 -2.16 -28.38
N LEU A 337 -4.58 -1.60 -27.92
CA LEU A 337 -4.07 -1.72 -26.56
C LEU A 337 -3.63 -0.36 -26.05
N THR A 338 -3.95 -0.11 -24.78
CA THR A 338 -3.47 1.05 -24.04
C THR A 338 -2.96 0.65 -22.66
N ILE A 339 -1.82 1.23 -22.29
CA ILE A 339 -1.31 1.24 -20.92
C ILE A 339 -1.41 2.68 -20.40
N GLN A 340 -2.20 2.89 -19.35
CA GLN A 340 -2.38 4.21 -18.76
C GLN A 340 -2.08 4.16 -17.26
N ALA A 341 -1.52 5.26 -16.75
CA ALA A 341 -1.26 5.46 -15.33
C ALA A 341 -2.12 6.59 -14.76
N SER A 342 -2.59 6.44 -13.52
CA SER A 342 -3.24 7.49 -12.75
C SER A 342 -2.19 8.46 -12.18
N PRO A 343 -2.18 9.75 -12.56
CA PRO A 343 -1.26 10.73 -11.98
C PRO A 343 -1.49 10.94 -10.48
N GLU A 344 -2.76 11.04 -10.07
CA GLU A 344 -3.13 11.45 -8.72
C GLU A 344 -3.14 10.30 -7.70
N ASP A 345 -3.15 9.05 -8.17
CA ASP A 345 -3.04 7.88 -7.28
C ASP A 345 -1.61 7.32 -7.22
N CYS A 346 -0.73 7.71 -8.15
CA CYS A 346 0.64 7.23 -8.19
C CYS A 346 1.43 7.66 -6.95
N THR A 347 2.29 6.76 -6.48
CA THR A 347 3.22 7.01 -5.36
C THR A 347 4.65 7.26 -5.81
N GLY A 348 4.91 7.30 -7.13
CA GLY A 348 6.23 7.57 -7.69
C GLY A 348 7.28 6.48 -7.45
N CYS A 349 6.88 5.27 -7.02
CA CYS A 349 7.83 4.25 -6.54
C CYS A 349 8.76 3.65 -7.60
N GLY A 350 8.52 3.86 -8.90
CA GLY A 350 9.40 3.38 -9.97
C GLY A 350 9.45 1.87 -10.23
N LEU A 351 8.79 1.02 -9.43
CA LEU A 351 8.82 -0.45 -9.62
C LEU A 351 8.40 -0.89 -11.03
N CYS A 352 7.38 -0.23 -11.62
CA CYS A 352 6.90 -0.53 -12.95
C CYS A 352 7.91 -0.23 -14.07
N VAL A 353 8.75 0.79 -13.87
CA VAL A 353 9.86 1.16 -14.76
C VAL A 353 11.02 0.20 -14.58
N GLU A 354 11.31 -0.19 -13.34
CA GLU A 354 12.42 -1.08 -13.05
C GLU A 354 12.18 -2.51 -13.55
N THR A 355 10.96 -3.01 -13.40
CA THR A 355 10.56 -4.34 -13.90
C THR A 355 10.40 -4.39 -15.43
N CYS A 356 10.35 -3.23 -16.11
CA CYS A 356 10.09 -3.21 -17.54
C CYS A 356 11.27 -3.82 -18.33
N PRO A 357 11.06 -4.95 -19.05
CA PRO A 357 12.13 -5.61 -19.78
C PRO A 357 12.40 -4.94 -21.14
N ALA A 358 11.51 -4.08 -21.62
CA ALA A 358 11.59 -3.48 -22.94
C ALA A 358 12.47 -2.22 -22.92
N ARG A 359 13.48 -2.20 -23.78
CA ARG A 359 14.41 -1.09 -24.00
C ARG A 359 14.45 -0.75 -25.48
N ASP A 360 14.62 0.52 -25.78
CA ASP A 360 14.89 0.99 -27.14
C ASP A 360 16.23 0.41 -27.62
N LYS A 361 16.28 -0.04 -28.88
CA LYS A 361 17.48 -0.67 -29.47
C LYS A 361 18.61 0.33 -29.71
N THR A 362 18.26 1.58 -29.95
CA THR A 362 19.17 2.69 -30.25
C THR A 362 19.55 3.48 -28.99
N ASN A 363 18.69 3.51 -27.98
CA ASN A 363 18.97 4.15 -26.69
C ASN A 363 18.56 3.25 -25.50
N PRO A 364 19.49 2.45 -24.93
CA PRO A 364 19.20 1.55 -23.81
C PRO A 364 18.65 2.21 -22.53
N ASN A 365 18.80 3.54 -22.38
CA ASN A 365 18.25 4.31 -21.26
C ASN A 365 16.77 4.64 -21.45
N ARG A 366 16.26 4.57 -22.69
CA ARG A 366 14.84 4.75 -23.02
C ARG A 366 14.12 3.40 -22.91
N LYS A 367 13.22 3.27 -21.94
CA LYS A 367 12.37 2.07 -21.75
C LYS A 367 10.99 2.30 -22.36
N ALA A 368 10.16 1.26 -22.41
CA ALA A 368 8.75 1.39 -22.80
C ALA A 368 7.88 2.13 -21.76
N ILE A 369 8.43 2.41 -20.58
CA ILE A 369 7.78 3.22 -19.56
C ILE A 369 8.87 3.92 -18.75
N ASN A 370 8.74 5.24 -18.56
CA ASN A 370 9.78 6.07 -17.95
C ASN A 370 9.17 7.00 -16.90
N MET A 371 9.94 7.31 -15.84
CA MET A 371 9.51 8.32 -14.87
C MET A 371 9.59 9.71 -15.52
N THR A 372 8.59 10.55 -15.29
CA THR A 372 8.50 11.91 -15.82
C THR A 372 7.98 12.84 -14.73
N PRO A 373 8.48 14.08 -14.61
CA PRO A 373 7.92 15.09 -13.71
C PRO A 373 6.40 15.21 -13.87
N GLN A 374 5.68 14.95 -12.79
CA GLN A 374 4.23 14.81 -12.79
C GLN A 374 3.47 16.16 -12.91
N PRO A 375 3.88 17.26 -12.23
CA PRO A 375 3.10 18.51 -12.25
C PRO A 375 2.78 19.06 -13.64
N ALA A 376 3.74 18.99 -14.57
CA ALA A 376 3.60 19.50 -15.93
C ALA A 376 2.63 18.67 -16.81
N ILE A 377 2.34 17.43 -16.42
CA ILE A 377 1.53 16.50 -17.21
C ILE A 377 0.24 16.07 -16.48
N ARG A 378 0.06 16.45 -15.21
CA ARG A 378 -1.05 16.04 -14.32
C ARG A 378 -2.41 16.10 -15.01
N GLU A 379 -2.76 17.26 -15.53
CA GLU A 379 -4.09 17.52 -16.08
C GLU A 379 -4.35 16.71 -17.36
N ARG A 380 -3.35 16.61 -18.24
CA ARG A 380 -3.43 15.81 -19.46
C ARG A 380 -3.58 14.32 -19.13
N GLU A 381 -2.71 13.79 -18.28
CA GLU A 381 -2.72 12.38 -17.89
C GLU A 381 -3.95 12.02 -17.04
N GLY A 382 -4.50 12.98 -16.29
CA GLY A 382 -5.75 12.84 -15.55
C GLY A 382 -6.93 12.62 -16.50
N ARG A 383 -7.07 13.46 -17.55
CA ARG A 383 -8.08 13.27 -18.59
C ARG A 383 -7.93 11.94 -19.34
N PHE A 384 -6.69 11.52 -19.62
CA PHE A 384 -6.43 10.22 -20.22
C PHE A 384 -6.84 9.07 -19.29
N TRP A 385 -6.57 9.20 -17.99
CA TRP A 385 -6.97 8.20 -17.01
C TRP A 385 -8.49 8.09 -16.86
N GLU A 386 -9.21 9.21 -16.84
CA GLU A 386 -10.67 9.25 -16.80
C GLU A 386 -11.27 8.57 -18.04
N PHE A 387 -10.78 8.91 -19.25
CA PHE A 387 -11.20 8.24 -20.48
C PHE A 387 -10.91 6.74 -20.44
N PHE A 388 -9.71 6.35 -20.00
CA PHE A 388 -9.30 4.96 -19.88
C PHE A 388 -10.18 4.15 -18.91
N LEU A 389 -10.56 4.73 -17.77
CA LEU A 389 -11.39 4.04 -16.78
C LEU A 389 -12.86 3.98 -17.18
N ASN A 390 -13.41 5.12 -17.61
CA ASN A 390 -14.86 5.30 -17.73
C ASN A 390 -15.39 4.97 -19.12
N VAL A 391 -14.61 5.21 -20.18
CA VAL A 391 -15.06 4.98 -21.57
C VAL A 391 -14.62 3.60 -22.07
N LEU A 392 -13.34 3.24 -21.93
CA LEU A 392 -12.87 1.95 -22.41
C LEU A 392 -13.49 0.79 -21.60
N PRO A 393 -13.96 -0.29 -22.24
CA PRO A 393 -14.54 -1.42 -21.53
C PRO A 393 -13.48 -2.17 -20.71
N ASP A 394 -13.94 -2.85 -19.65
CA ASP A 394 -13.12 -3.88 -19.01
C ASP A 394 -13.10 -5.12 -19.91
N TYR A 395 -11.98 -5.86 -19.93
CA TYR A 395 -11.86 -7.05 -20.78
C TYR A 395 -12.77 -8.18 -20.26
N ASP A 396 -13.39 -8.95 -21.17
CA ASP A 396 -14.24 -10.06 -20.78
C ASP A 396 -13.43 -11.13 -20.05
N ARG A 397 -13.84 -11.43 -18.81
CA ARG A 397 -13.17 -12.43 -17.96
C ARG A 397 -13.22 -13.82 -18.57
N THR A 398 -14.27 -14.16 -19.31
CA THR A 398 -14.47 -15.48 -19.94
C THR A 398 -13.54 -15.68 -21.15
N GLU A 399 -13.08 -14.60 -21.78
CA GLU A 399 -12.14 -14.63 -22.89
C GLU A 399 -10.66 -14.53 -22.45
N ALA A 400 -10.41 -14.06 -21.22
CA ALA A 400 -9.06 -13.81 -20.73
C ALA A 400 -8.30 -15.11 -20.42
N ASN A 401 -7.12 -15.31 -21.04
CA ASN A 401 -6.22 -16.39 -20.64
C ASN A 401 -5.47 -16.07 -19.34
N VAL A 402 -6.15 -16.27 -18.22
CA VAL A 402 -5.66 -16.02 -16.85
C VAL A 402 -4.48 -16.91 -16.44
N LYS A 403 -4.06 -17.87 -17.28
CA LYS A 403 -2.87 -18.72 -17.05
C LYS A 403 -1.57 -17.98 -17.37
N THR A 404 -1.65 -16.81 -18.01
CA THR A 404 -0.51 -15.99 -18.40
C THR A 404 -0.49 -14.67 -17.63
N VAL A 405 0.71 -14.10 -17.41
CA VAL A 405 0.85 -12.77 -16.78
C VAL A 405 0.05 -11.74 -17.57
N LYS A 406 0.23 -11.65 -18.90
CA LYS A 406 -0.52 -10.74 -19.76
C LYS A 406 -2.04 -10.87 -19.60
N GLY A 407 -2.57 -12.08 -19.65
CA GLY A 407 -4.01 -12.32 -19.53
C GLY A 407 -4.56 -12.00 -18.14
N SER A 408 -3.82 -12.34 -17.06
CA SER A 408 -4.23 -11.98 -15.69
C SER A 408 -4.32 -10.46 -15.47
N GLN A 409 -3.50 -9.68 -16.19
CA GLN A 409 -3.46 -8.22 -16.06
C GLN A 409 -4.49 -7.48 -16.95
N LEU A 410 -5.22 -8.20 -17.80
CA LEU A 410 -6.42 -7.68 -18.47
C LEU A 410 -7.61 -7.55 -17.51
N LEU A 411 -7.60 -8.34 -16.43
CA LEU A 411 -8.65 -8.30 -15.42
C LEU A 411 -8.53 -7.02 -14.57
N ARG A 412 -9.67 -6.38 -14.33
CA ARG A 412 -9.76 -5.23 -13.44
C ARG A 412 -9.24 -5.59 -12.03
N PRO A 413 -8.29 -4.83 -11.47
CA PRO A 413 -7.92 -4.97 -10.07
C PRO A 413 -9.05 -4.53 -9.14
N LEU A 414 -9.31 -5.36 -8.12
CA LEU A 414 -10.31 -5.10 -7.07
C LEU A 414 -9.65 -4.76 -5.73
N PHE A 415 -8.37 -4.40 -5.76
CA PHE A 415 -7.59 -3.84 -4.68
C PHE A 415 -6.74 -2.70 -5.26
N GLU A 416 -7.12 -1.46 -5.02
CA GLU A 416 -6.57 -0.29 -5.71
C GLU A 416 -6.31 0.89 -4.76
N PHE A 417 -5.23 1.63 -5.03
CA PHE A 417 -4.88 2.90 -4.38
C PHE A 417 -4.75 2.83 -2.84
N SER A 418 -4.30 1.68 -2.32
CA SER A 418 -4.15 1.46 -0.88
C SER A 418 -3.20 2.46 -0.19
N GLY A 419 -3.35 2.59 1.13
CA GLY A 419 -2.46 3.39 1.99
C GLY A 419 -1.06 2.80 2.22
N ALA A 420 -0.66 1.77 1.48
CA ALA A 420 0.63 1.11 1.62
C ALA A 420 1.80 2.01 1.17
N CYS A 421 3.02 1.69 1.64
CA CYS A 421 4.23 2.42 1.28
C CYS A 421 4.48 2.45 -0.24
N ALA A 422 5.15 3.50 -0.72
CA ALA A 422 5.66 3.55 -2.09
C ALA A 422 6.60 2.36 -2.32
N GLY A 423 6.24 1.49 -3.27
CA GLY A 423 7.01 0.27 -3.54
C GLY A 423 6.77 -0.85 -2.53
N CYS A 424 5.60 -0.93 -1.89
CA CYS A 424 5.28 -2.02 -0.96
C CYS A 424 5.40 -3.41 -1.62
N GLY A 425 6.08 -4.36 -0.97
CA GLY A 425 6.22 -5.73 -1.45
C GLY A 425 5.03 -6.64 -1.18
N GLU A 426 4.06 -6.23 -0.34
CA GLU A 426 2.90 -7.04 0.01
C GLU A 426 1.75 -6.90 -1.03
N THR A 427 1.43 -5.67 -1.41
CA THR A 427 0.22 -5.37 -2.17
C THR A 427 0.16 -5.89 -3.61
N PRO A 428 1.28 -6.13 -4.34
CA PRO A 428 1.19 -6.81 -5.64
C PRO A 428 0.53 -8.19 -5.55
N TYR A 429 0.76 -8.94 -4.46
CA TYR A 429 0.13 -10.24 -4.23
C TYR A 429 -1.35 -10.13 -3.90
N VAL A 430 -1.72 -9.18 -3.02
CA VAL A 430 -3.13 -8.91 -2.67
C VAL A 430 -3.93 -8.42 -3.87
N ARG A 431 -3.31 -7.58 -4.71
CA ARG A 431 -3.88 -7.13 -5.98
C ARG A 431 -4.12 -8.31 -6.93
N LEU A 432 -3.14 -9.21 -7.07
CA LEU A 432 -3.30 -10.41 -7.89
C LEU A 432 -4.45 -11.31 -7.39
N LEU A 433 -4.57 -11.53 -6.08
CA LEU A 433 -5.70 -12.22 -5.45
C LEU A 433 -7.03 -11.58 -5.87
N SER A 434 -7.13 -10.26 -5.67
CA SER A 434 -8.35 -9.50 -5.98
C SER A 434 -8.71 -9.54 -7.46
N GLN A 435 -7.72 -9.54 -8.36
CA GLN A 435 -7.93 -9.60 -9.80
C GLN A 435 -8.49 -10.96 -10.24
N LEU A 436 -7.89 -12.04 -9.73
CA LEU A 436 -8.25 -13.40 -10.14
C LEU A 436 -9.57 -13.84 -9.51
N PHE A 437 -9.82 -13.52 -8.24
CA PHE A 437 -10.90 -14.14 -7.47
C PHE A 437 -11.85 -13.14 -6.79
N GLY A 438 -11.57 -11.83 -6.90
CA GLY A 438 -12.18 -10.83 -6.05
C GLY A 438 -13.68 -10.63 -6.27
N ASP A 439 -14.22 -10.99 -7.43
CA ASP A 439 -15.67 -10.92 -7.71
C ASP A 439 -16.50 -11.96 -6.93
N ARG A 440 -15.82 -12.91 -6.27
CA ARG A 440 -16.41 -13.97 -5.44
C ARG A 440 -15.62 -14.25 -4.15
N ALA A 441 -14.70 -13.36 -3.77
CA ALA A 441 -13.83 -13.54 -2.61
C ALA A 441 -14.48 -13.06 -1.32
N VAL A 442 -14.24 -13.79 -0.23
CA VAL A 442 -14.49 -13.36 1.15
C VAL A 442 -13.16 -13.44 1.89
N ILE A 443 -12.73 -12.32 2.48
CA ILE A 443 -11.38 -12.13 3.01
C ILE A 443 -11.44 -11.92 4.52
N ALA A 444 -10.87 -12.87 5.26
CA ALA A 444 -10.47 -12.70 6.66
C ALA A 444 -9.03 -12.19 6.68
N ASN A 445 -8.82 -11.01 7.27
CA ASN A 445 -7.50 -10.39 7.31
C ASN A 445 -7.00 -10.24 8.75
N ALA A 446 -5.79 -10.74 9.03
CA ALA A 446 -5.16 -10.58 10.35
C ALA A 446 -4.76 -9.12 10.56
N THR A 447 -4.74 -8.67 11.82
CA THR A 447 -4.23 -7.34 12.13
C THR A 447 -2.73 -7.24 11.80
N GLY A 448 -2.35 -6.20 11.06
CA GLY A 448 -0.97 -6.02 10.58
C GLY A 448 -0.92 -4.99 9.46
N CYS A 449 0.18 -4.93 8.70
CA CYS A 449 0.27 -4.04 7.53
C CYS A 449 -0.95 -4.18 6.62
N SER A 450 -1.35 -5.43 6.34
CA SER A 450 -2.44 -5.75 5.43
C SER A 450 -3.81 -5.27 5.89
N SER A 451 -4.08 -5.23 7.19
CA SER A 451 -5.31 -4.60 7.69
C SER A 451 -5.22 -3.08 7.69
N ILE A 452 -4.04 -2.51 7.98
CA ILE A 452 -3.85 -1.05 7.98
C ILE A 452 -3.99 -0.47 6.57
N TYR A 453 -3.28 -0.99 5.57
CA TYR A 453 -3.47 -0.47 4.21
C TYR A 453 -4.77 -0.97 3.55
N GLY A 454 -5.37 -2.04 4.10
CA GLY A 454 -6.51 -2.75 3.50
C GLY A 454 -7.88 -2.34 4.05
N GLY A 455 -7.95 -1.69 5.22
CA GLY A 455 -9.23 -1.36 5.84
C GLY A 455 -9.16 -0.26 6.89
N ASN A 456 -8.13 0.60 6.86
CA ASN A 456 -8.07 1.74 7.75
C ASN A 456 -8.92 2.91 7.24
N MET A 457 -9.80 3.42 8.09
CA MET A 457 -10.68 4.53 7.76
C MET A 457 -9.92 5.84 7.48
N PRO A 458 -10.41 6.70 6.57
CA PRO A 458 -11.76 6.70 6.01
C PRO A 458 -11.92 6.02 4.65
N THR A 459 -10.83 5.51 4.06
CA THR A 459 -10.83 4.94 2.70
C THR A 459 -10.36 3.49 2.70
N THR A 460 -11.02 2.65 1.90
CA THR A 460 -10.67 1.24 1.72
C THR A 460 -10.37 0.92 0.24
N PRO A 461 -9.29 0.15 -0.04
CA PRO A 461 -8.85 -0.18 -1.39
C PRO A 461 -9.65 -1.30 -2.06
N TRP A 462 -10.49 -2.02 -1.31
CA TRP A 462 -11.29 -3.13 -1.86
C TRP A 462 -12.34 -2.56 -2.80
N ALA A 463 -12.15 -2.74 -4.10
CA ALA A 463 -13.00 -2.16 -5.13
C ALA A 463 -14.06 -3.15 -5.63
N GLN A 464 -14.97 -2.64 -6.45
CA GLN A 464 -16.01 -3.41 -7.11
C GLN A 464 -15.78 -3.40 -8.63
N ASN A 465 -16.21 -4.47 -9.30
CA ASN A 465 -16.31 -4.52 -10.75
C ASN A 465 -17.55 -3.74 -11.23
N ARG A 466 -17.78 -3.70 -12.55
CA ARG A 466 -18.93 -2.97 -13.14
C ARG A 466 -20.30 -3.54 -12.74
N ASP A 467 -20.36 -4.79 -12.27
CA ASP A 467 -21.58 -5.42 -11.76
C ASP A 467 -21.81 -5.15 -10.26
N GLY A 468 -20.99 -4.30 -9.62
CA GLY A 468 -21.04 -4.04 -8.18
C GLY A 468 -20.46 -5.16 -7.31
N ARG A 469 -19.76 -6.14 -7.90
CA ARG A 469 -19.18 -7.30 -7.19
C ARG A 469 -17.73 -7.03 -6.82
N GLY A 470 -17.36 -7.31 -5.57
CA GLY A 470 -15.99 -7.19 -5.10
C GLY A 470 -15.76 -8.01 -3.82
N PRO A 471 -14.52 -8.01 -3.31
CA PRO A 471 -14.20 -8.76 -2.11
C PRO A 471 -14.99 -8.26 -0.90
N ALA A 472 -15.66 -9.18 -0.20
CA ALA A 472 -16.12 -8.91 1.15
C ALA A 472 -14.90 -9.03 2.08
N TRP A 473 -14.58 -7.98 2.84
CA TRP A 473 -13.37 -7.93 3.67
C TRP A 473 -13.72 -7.66 5.12
N SER A 474 -13.04 -8.35 6.04
CA SER A 474 -13.14 -8.09 7.46
C SER A 474 -11.82 -8.39 8.17
N ASN A 475 -11.53 -7.62 9.22
CA ASN A 475 -10.46 -7.87 10.18
C ASN A 475 -11.10 -8.09 11.55
N SER A 476 -10.94 -9.30 12.10
CA SER A 476 -11.29 -9.61 13.49
C SER A 476 -10.15 -9.12 14.40
N LEU A 477 -9.22 -10.01 14.79
CA LEU A 477 -8.09 -9.68 15.64
C LEU A 477 -6.75 -10.06 14.98
N PHE A 478 -5.66 -9.99 15.75
CA PHE A 478 -4.35 -10.36 15.28
C PHE A 478 -4.14 -11.89 15.35
N GLU A 479 -4.65 -12.50 16.40
CA GLU A 479 -4.41 -13.88 16.81
C GLU A 479 -5.37 -14.90 16.19
N ASP A 480 -6.58 -14.50 15.82
CA ASP A 480 -7.71 -15.40 15.50
C ASP A 480 -8.01 -15.52 14.00
N ASN A 481 -7.19 -14.93 13.14
CA ASN A 481 -7.57 -14.74 11.73
C ASN A 481 -7.79 -16.05 10.96
N ALA A 482 -7.08 -17.12 11.30
CA ALA A 482 -7.28 -18.40 10.65
C ALA A 482 -8.67 -18.96 10.98
N GLU A 483 -9.00 -18.95 12.27
CA GLU A 483 -10.26 -19.40 12.85
C GLU A 483 -11.42 -18.53 12.37
N PHE A 484 -11.20 -17.23 12.24
CA PHE A 484 -12.17 -16.28 11.72
C PHE A 484 -12.54 -16.59 10.27
N GLY A 485 -11.55 -16.78 9.39
CA GLY A 485 -11.80 -17.20 8.01
C GLY A 485 -12.34 -18.63 7.89
N PHE A 486 -11.99 -19.51 8.84
CA PHE A 486 -12.61 -20.83 8.93
C PHE A 486 -14.10 -20.73 9.28
N GLY A 487 -14.48 -19.80 10.16
CA GLY A 487 -15.88 -19.45 10.42
C GLY A 487 -16.63 -19.09 9.14
N PHE A 488 -16.04 -18.24 8.27
CA PHE A 488 -16.64 -17.93 6.97
C PHE A 488 -16.88 -19.18 6.12
N ARG A 489 -15.90 -20.11 6.08
CA ARG A 489 -16.03 -21.37 5.33
C ARG A 489 -17.15 -22.24 5.88
N LEU A 490 -17.26 -22.40 7.19
CA LEU A 490 -18.32 -23.18 7.83
C LEU A 490 -19.71 -22.58 7.56
N THR A 491 -19.84 -21.26 7.67
CA THR A 491 -21.09 -20.57 7.37
C THR A 491 -21.49 -20.74 5.91
N LEU A 492 -20.54 -20.55 4.98
CA LEU A 492 -20.81 -20.73 3.55
C LEU A 492 -21.17 -22.18 3.19
N ASP A 493 -20.53 -23.18 3.81
CA ASP A 493 -20.91 -24.59 3.63
C ASP A 493 -22.38 -24.81 4.01
N LYS A 494 -22.80 -24.30 5.18
CA LYS A 494 -24.19 -24.46 5.65
C LYS A 494 -25.19 -23.68 4.80
N GLN A 495 -24.84 -22.46 4.38
CA GLN A 495 -25.67 -21.66 3.48
C GLN A 495 -25.88 -22.36 2.13
N VAL A 496 -24.82 -22.95 1.56
CA VAL A 496 -24.90 -23.70 0.31
C VAL A 496 -25.75 -24.95 0.48
N GLU A 497 -25.55 -25.72 1.56
CA GLU A 497 -26.37 -26.88 1.87
C GLU A 497 -27.86 -26.52 1.92
N TYR A 498 -28.22 -25.48 2.68
CA TYR A 498 -29.61 -25.05 2.81
C TYR A 498 -30.19 -24.50 1.51
N ALA A 499 -29.42 -23.69 0.76
CA ALA A 499 -29.84 -23.19 -0.55
C ALA A 499 -30.14 -24.34 -1.53
N ARG A 500 -29.33 -25.41 -1.53
CA ARG A 500 -29.55 -26.59 -2.37
C ARG A 500 -30.82 -27.35 -1.99
N GLU A 501 -31.08 -27.52 -0.69
CA GLU A 501 -32.34 -28.13 -0.23
C GLU A 501 -33.55 -27.32 -0.70
N LEU A 502 -33.49 -25.99 -0.58
CA LEU A 502 -34.56 -25.11 -1.03
C LEU A 502 -34.74 -25.16 -2.54
N VAL A 503 -33.66 -25.17 -3.35
CA VAL A 503 -33.75 -25.38 -4.80
C VAL A 503 -34.49 -26.68 -5.12
N GLN A 504 -34.23 -27.75 -4.38
CA GLN A 504 -34.93 -29.02 -4.59
C GLN A 504 -36.42 -28.94 -4.20
N ARG A 505 -36.79 -28.23 -3.14
CA ARG A 505 -38.20 -28.00 -2.75
C ARG A 505 -38.94 -27.15 -3.77
N PHE A 506 -38.28 -26.13 -4.32
CA PHE A 506 -38.84 -25.26 -5.36
C PHE A 506 -38.69 -25.81 -6.77
N ARG A 507 -38.21 -27.05 -6.96
CA ARG A 507 -38.02 -27.68 -8.28
C ARG A 507 -39.28 -27.60 -9.15
N GLY A 508 -40.47 -27.80 -8.58
CA GLY A 508 -41.73 -27.69 -9.34
C GLY A 508 -41.99 -26.31 -9.94
N LYS A 509 -41.49 -25.23 -9.33
CA LYS A 509 -41.58 -23.86 -9.85
C LYS A 509 -40.38 -23.48 -10.72
N LEU A 510 -39.19 -23.96 -10.35
CA LEU A 510 -37.96 -23.68 -11.06
C LEU A 510 -37.83 -24.46 -12.36
N GLY A 511 -38.50 -25.61 -12.49
CA GLY A 511 -38.31 -26.57 -13.58
C GLY A 511 -37.05 -27.40 -13.41
N ASP A 512 -37.08 -28.64 -13.92
CA ASP A 512 -36.01 -29.62 -13.71
C ASP A 512 -34.65 -29.14 -14.27
N GLU A 513 -34.62 -28.59 -15.49
CA GLU A 513 -33.38 -28.14 -16.12
C GLU A 513 -32.64 -27.06 -15.31
N LEU A 514 -33.37 -26.05 -14.83
CA LEU A 514 -32.77 -24.98 -14.03
C LEU A 514 -32.34 -25.50 -12.66
N ALA A 515 -33.15 -26.32 -12.01
CA ALA A 515 -32.81 -26.91 -10.71
C ALA A 515 -31.56 -27.80 -10.82
N ASP A 516 -31.50 -28.70 -11.81
CA ASP A 516 -30.35 -29.57 -12.05
C ASP A 516 -29.09 -28.76 -12.39
N GLY A 517 -29.24 -27.72 -13.21
CA GLY A 517 -28.15 -26.80 -13.53
C GLY A 517 -27.61 -26.06 -12.30
N LEU A 518 -28.48 -25.57 -11.42
CA LEU A 518 -28.07 -24.90 -10.17
C LEU A 518 -27.36 -25.85 -9.21
N LEU A 519 -27.80 -27.11 -9.15
CA LEU A 519 -27.30 -28.11 -8.21
C LEU A 519 -26.02 -28.81 -8.66
N ASN A 520 -25.84 -29.03 -9.97
CA ASN A 520 -24.81 -29.97 -10.45
C ASN A 520 -23.76 -29.34 -11.37
N ALA A 521 -23.88 -28.04 -11.71
CA ALA A 521 -22.92 -27.38 -12.57
C ALA A 521 -21.50 -27.34 -11.97
N VAL A 522 -20.51 -27.64 -12.81
CA VAL A 522 -19.10 -27.41 -12.52
C VAL A 522 -18.85 -25.91 -12.36
N GLN A 523 -17.96 -25.53 -11.44
CA GLN A 523 -17.61 -24.15 -11.11
C GLN A 523 -16.10 -24.02 -10.86
N LEU A 524 -15.32 -24.08 -11.94
CA LEU A 524 -13.85 -24.07 -11.90
C LEU A 524 -13.25 -22.90 -12.68
N GLU A 525 -13.85 -22.51 -13.81
CA GLU A 525 -13.35 -21.45 -14.69
C GLU A 525 -14.34 -20.28 -14.83
N GLU A 526 -13.90 -19.16 -15.42
CA GLU A 526 -14.72 -17.93 -15.54
C GLU A 526 -16.04 -18.14 -16.27
N ALA A 527 -16.04 -18.96 -17.33
CA ALA A 527 -17.25 -19.32 -18.08
C ALA A 527 -18.27 -20.08 -17.22
N ASP A 528 -17.80 -20.94 -16.30
CA ASP A 528 -18.68 -21.68 -15.39
C ASP A 528 -19.39 -20.74 -14.42
N TYR A 529 -18.65 -19.80 -13.84
CA TYR A 529 -19.21 -18.81 -12.91
C TYR A 529 -20.20 -17.89 -13.61
N ALA A 530 -19.93 -17.49 -14.86
CA ALA A 530 -20.86 -16.72 -15.68
C ALA A 530 -22.16 -17.49 -15.94
N ALA A 531 -22.07 -18.75 -16.36
CA ALA A 531 -23.24 -19.61 -16.57
C ALA A 531 -24.04 -19.82 -15.27
N GLN A 532 -23.37 -20.03 -14.14
CA GLN A 532 -24.05 -20.19 -12.85
C GLN A 532 -24.75 -18.90 -12.40
N ARG A 533 -24.16 -17.73 -12.66
CA ARG A 533 -24.80 -16.44 -12.39
C ARG A 533 -26.07 -16.24 -13.21
N GLU A 534 -26.08 -16.67 -14.46
CA GLU A 534 -27.29 -16.65 -15.28
C GLU A 534 -28.38 -17.54 -14.69
N ARG A 535 -28.03 -18.76 -14.24
CA ARG A 535 -29.00 -19.64 -13.55
C ARG A 535 -29.54 -19.00 -12.26
N VAL A 536 -28.69 -18.34 -11.48
CA VAL A 536 -29.13 -17.59 -10.28
C VAL A 536 -30.07 -16.44 -10.64
N ALA A 537 -29.81 -15.71 -11.73
CA ALA A 537 -30.70 -14.67 -12.22
C ALA A 537 -32.07 -15.25 -12.61
N GLN A 538 -32.09 -16.38 -13.32
CA GLN A 538 -33.32 -17.10 -13.67
C GLN A 538 -34.08 -17.60 -12.44
N LEU A 539 -33.39 -18.09 -11.40
CA LEU A 539 -34.01 -18.45 -10.13
C LEU A 539 -34.72 -17.25 -9.50
N ARG A 540 -34.05 -16.08 -9.45
CA ARG A 540 -34.63 -14.86 -8.88
C ARG A 540 -35.87 -14.41 -9.67
N LEU A 541 -35.83 -14.51 -10.99
CA LEU A 541 -36.99 -14.20 -11.85
C LEU A 541 -38.18 -15.13 -11.58
N ARG A 542 -37.96 -16.44 -11.52
CA ARG A 542 -39.03 -17.43 -11.30
C ARG A 542 -39.66 -17.35 -9.90
N LEU A 543 -38.92 -16.85 -8.92
CA LEU A 543 -39.39 -16.71 -7.54
C LEU A 543 -39.74 -15.25 -7.16
N ALA A 544 -39.73 -14.30 -8.10
CA ALA A 544 -39.87 -12.87 -7.81
C ALA A 544 -41.17 -12.48 -7.09
N HIS A 545 -42.24 -13.27 -7.26
CA HIS A 545 -43.55 -13.03 -6.64
C HIS A 545 -43.84 -13.94 -5.44
N GLU A 546 -42.88 -14.77 -5.06
CA GLU A 546 -43.02 -15.71 -3.95
C GLU A 546 -42.70 -15.01 -2.62
N THR A 547 -43.68 -14.96 -1.73
CA THR A 547 -43.57 -14.27 -0.43
C THR A 547 -43.48 -15.24 0.76
N GLY A 548 -43.51 -16.55 0.49
CA GLY A 548 -43.37 -17.57 1.52
C GLY A 548 -41.98 -17.53 2.18
N PRO A 549 -41.85 -17.85 3.47
CA PRO A 549 -40.58 -17.77 4.20
C PRO A 549 -39.43 -18.50 3.50
N GLU A 550 -39.66 -19.74 3.02
CA GLU A 550 -38.64 -20.53 2.33
C GLU A 550 -38.19 -19.91 0.99
N ALA A 551 -39.08 -19.20 0.30
CA ALA A 551 -38.72 -18.50 -0.95
C ALA A 551 -37.87 -17.27 -0.65
N LEU A 552 -38.22 -16.51 0.40
CA LEU A 552 -37.42 -15.38 0.87
C LEU A 552 -36.04 -15.82 1.34
N ASP A 553 -35.97 -16.94 2.07
CA ASP A 553 -34.70 -17.57 2.46
C ASP A 553 -33.87 -17.92 1.22
N LEU A 554 -34.44 -18.63 0.24
CA LEU A 554 -33.72 -18.99 -0.99
C LEU A 554 -33.27 -17.75 -1.78
N LEU A 555 -34.10 -16.71 -1.87
CA LEU A 555 -33.74 -15.45 -2.53
C LEU A 555 -32.61 -14.72 -1.78
N SER A 556 -32.56 -14.79 -0.45
CA SER A 556 -31.46 -14.23 0.34
C SER A 556 -30.15 -15.01 0.18
N LEU A 557 -30.25 -16.32 -0.08
CA LEU A 557 -29.10 -17.23 -0.21
C LEU A 557 -28.67 -17.48 -1.65
N ALA A 558 -29.43 -17.04 -2.66
CA ALA A 558 -29.22 -17.45 -4.05
C ALA A 558 -27.78 -17.22 -4.55
N ASP A 559 -27.13 -16.15 -4.08
CA ASP A 559 -25.77 -15.82 -4.51
C ASP A 559 -24.71 -16.76 -3.92
N VAL A 560 -25.00 -17.60 -2.92
CA VAL A 560 -24.06 -18.63 -2.44
C VAL A 560 -24.03 -19.86 -3.35
N LEU A 561 -25.00 -20.01 -4.26
CA LEU A 561 -24.98 -21.04 -5.31
C LEU A 561 -23.85 -20.81 -6.33
N VAL A 562 -23.29 -19.59 -6.37
CA VAL A 562 -22.01 -19.30 -7.02
C VAL A 562 -20.87 -19.55 -6.03
N ARG A 563 -19.92 -20.42 -6.37
CA ARG A 563 -18.83 -20.85 -5.49
C ARG A 563 -18.02 -19.65 -4.98
N ARG A 564 -18.01 -19.46 -3.66
CA ARG A 564 -17.20 -18.43 -2.98
C ARG A 564 -15.76 -18.89 -2.73
N SER A 565 -14.83 -17.95 -2.82
CA SER A 565 -13.40 -18.16 -2.55
C SER A 565 -13.04 -17.55 -1.19
N VAL A 566 -12.77 -18.39 -0.19
CA VAL A 566 -12.41 -17.92 1.16
C VAL A 566 -10.90 -17.71 1.22
N TRP A 567 -10.47 -16.50 1.56
CA TRP A 567 -9.08 -16.11 1.70
C TRP A 567 -8.76 -15.63 3.11
N ILE A 568 -7.67 -16.14 3.67
CA ILE A 568 -7.15 -15.78 4.99
C ILE A 568 -5.81 -15.10 4.77
N VAL A 569 -5.76 -13.78 4.93
CA VAL A 569 -4.60 -12.95 4.58
C VAL A 569 -3.94 -12.41 5.85
N GLY A 570 -2.61 -12.51 5.96
CA GLY A 570 -1.89 -11.93 7.09
C GLY A 570 -0.39 -11.90 6.90
N GLY A 571 0.30 -11.16 7.77
CA GLY A 571 1.77 -11.05 7.74
C GLY A 571 2.47 -12.21 8.44
N ASP A 572 3.79 -12.24 8.38
CA ASP A 572 4.60 -13.27 9.03
C ASP A 572 4.42 -13.31 10.56
N GLY A 573 4.26 -12.16 11.22
CA GLY A 573 4.05 -12.13 12.67
C GLY A 573 2.74 -12.79 13.14
N TRP A 574 1.72 -12.84 12.27
CA TRP A 574 0.53 -13.64 12.54
C TRP A 574 0.83 -15.13 12.34
N ALA A 575 1.25 -15.50 11.14
CA ALA A 575 1.33 -16.90 10.72
C ALA A 575 2.44 -17.71 11.42
N TYR A 576 3.55 -17.08 11.81
CA TYR A 576 4.71 -17.75 12.40
C TYR A 576 4.71 -17.72 13.93
N ASP A 577 4.02 -16.74 14.52
CA ASP A 577 4.04 -16.44 15.96
C ASP A 577 2.63 -16.55 16.56
N ILE A 578 1.89 -15.43 16.67
CA ILE A 578 0.71 -15.35 17.55
C ILE A 578 -0.49 -16.18 17.06
N GLY A 579 -0.73 -16.23 15.76
CA GLY A 579 -1.83 -16.98 15.16
C GLY A 579 -1.42 -18.34 14.60
N TYR A 580 -0.18 -18.79 14.86
CA TYR A 580 0.31 -20.06 14.31
C TYR A 580 -0.51 -21.26 14.80
N GLY A 581 -0.91 -21.31 16.08
CA GLY A 581 -1.71 -22.42 16.61
C GLY A 581 -3.06 -22.55 15.91
N GLY A 582 -3.74 -21.42 15.68
CA GLY A 582 -4.98 -21.35 14.91
C GLY A 582 -4.79 -21.73 13.45
N LEU A 583 -3.73 -21.20 12.82
CA LEU A 583 -3.39 -21.50 11.43
C LEU A 583 -3.13 -23.00 11.21
N ASP A 584 -2.31 -23.60 12.07
CA ASP A 584 -2.01 -25.03 12.06
C ASP A 584 -3.30 -25.87 12.17
N HIS A 585 -4.15 -25.53 13.13
CA HIS A 585 -5.42 -26.21 13.33
C HIS A 585 -6.34 -26.11 12.11
N VAL A 586 -6.51 -24.91 11.53
CA VAL A 586 -7.40 -24.68 10.40
C VAL A 586 -6.91 -25.38 9.14
N LEU A 587 -5.60 -25.34 8.85
CA LEU A 587 -5.03 -26.05 7.71
C LEU A 587 -5.19 -27.58 7.87
N ALA A 588 -5.06 -28.11 9.09
CA ALA A 588 -5.22 -29.53 9.38
C ALA A 588 -6.66 -30.04 9.17
N GLN A 589 -7.68 -29.16 9.22
CA GLN A 589 -9.08 -29.55 8.97
C GLN A 589 -9.35 -29.95 7.51
N GLY A 590 -8.47 -29.59 6.57
CA GLY A 590 -8.61 -29.94 5.16
C GLY A 590 -9.82 -29.28 4.45
N ARG A 591 -10.45 -28.28 5.06
CA ARG A 591 -11.55 -27.52 4.43
C ARG A 591 -11.01 -26.56 3.38
N ASN A 592 -11.83 -26.22 2.40
CA ASN A 592 -11.46 -25.38 1.26
C ASN A 592 -11.30 -23.90 1.66
N VAL A 593 -10.11 -23.55 2.13
CA VAL A 593 -9.68 -22.20 2.48
C VAL A 593 -8.29 -21.92 1.89
N ASN A 594 -8.06 -20.68 1.49
CA ASN A 594 -6.78 -20.24 0.93
C ASN A 594 -6.08 -19.28 1.88
N VAL A 595 -4.91 -19.64 2.38
CA VAL A 595 -4.10 -18.78 3.24
C VAL A 595 -3.02 -18.09 2.42
N LEU A 596 -2.93 -16.76 2.55
CA LEU A 596 -1.85 -15.95 1.98
C LEU A 596 -1.05 -15.28 3.10
N VAL A 597 0.18 -15.73 3.29
CA VAL A 597 1.14 -15.16 4.23
C VAL A 597 2.06 -14.19 3.49
N LEU A 598 1.96 -12.91 3.83
CA LEU A 598 2.79 -11.82 3.33
C LEU A 598 4.05 -11.72 4.19
N ASP A 599 5.08 -12.46 3.80
CA ASP A 599 6.27 -12.67 4.63
C ASP A 599 7.28 -11.54 4.47
N THR A 600 7.20 -10.56 5.37
CA THR A 600 8.16 -9.47 5.47
C THR A 600 9.32 -9.80 6.40
N GLN A 601 9.31 -10.97 7.04
CA GLN A 601 10.32 -11.45 7.98
C GLN A 601 10.53 -10.53 9.20
N VAL A 602 9.59 -9.64 9.52
CA VAL A 602 9.57 -8.76 10.71
C VAL A 602 8.14 -8.31 10.97
N TYR A 603 7.85 -7.81 12.18
CA TYR A 603 6.57 -7.16 12.45
C TYR A 603 6.60 -5.75 11.86
N SER A 604 6.31 -5.67 10.56
CA SER A 604 6.46 -4.45 9.77
C SER A 604 5.56 -3.30 10.24
N ASN A 605 4.39 -3.59 10.81
CA ASN A 605 3.45 -2.54 11.27
C ASN A 605 3.92 -1.82 12.53
N THR A 606 4.38 -2.56 13.53
CA THR A 606 4.73 -2.05 14.86
C THR A 606 6.18 -1.54 14.95
N GLY A 607 6.85 -1.40 13.80
CA GLY A 607 8.16 -0.78 13.68
C GLY A 607 9.34 -1.76 13.64
N GLY A 608 9.15 -2.96 13.09
CA GLY A 608 10.24 -3.87 12.74
C GLY A 608 10.77 -4.71 13.90
N GLN A 609 9.87 -5.31 14.69
CA GLN A 609 10.21 -6.31 15.70
C GLN A 609 10.58 -7.64 15.03
N MET A 610 11.45 -8.40 15.70
CA MET A 610 11.78 -9.76 15.32
C MET A 610 10.54 -10.67 15.37
N SER A 611 10.39 -11.51 14.36
CA SER A 611 9.42 -12.61 14.27
C SER A 611 10.14 -13.95 14.17
N LYS A 612 9.42 -15.07 14.33
CA LYS A 612 9.98 -16.39 13.98
C LYS A 612 10.32 -16.54 12.49
N ALA A 613 9.84 -15.62 11.64
CA ALA A 613 10.18 -15.54 10.23
C ALA A 613 11.45 -14.72 9.91
N THR A 614 11.96 -13.91 10.85
CA THR A 614 13.20 -13.12 10.68
C THR A 614 14.38 -14.04 10.34
N PRO A 615 15.21 -13.77 9.32
CA PRO A 615 16.33 -14.65 8.99
C PRO A 615 17.49 -14.49 9.98
N ARG A 616 18.42 -15.45 9.99
CA ARG A 616 19.67 -15.36 10.76
C ARG A 616 20.43 -14.08 10.40
N ALA A 617 21.11 -13.48 11.37
CA ALA A 617 21.90 -12.25 11.25
C ALA A 617 21.10 -10.95 11.02
N ALA A 618 19.80 -11.01 10.72
CA ALA A 618 19.01 -9.79 10.57
C ALA A 618 18.86 -9.10 11.93
N VAL A 619 19.13 -7.79 11.94
CA VAL A 619 18.89 -6.88 13.05
C VAL A 619 17.43 -6.42 13.01
N ALA A 620 16.76 -6.54 14.15
CA ALA A 620 15.40 -6.08 14.37
C ALA A 620 15.24 -5.69 15.85
N LYS A 621 14.13 -5.04 16.22
CA LYS A 621 13.83 -4.87 17.66
C LYS A 621 13.69 -6.25 18.31
N PHE A 622 14.27 -6.40 19.51
CA PHE A 622 14.45 -7.70 20.20
C PHE A 622 15.44 -8.67 19.53
N ALA A 623 16.20 -8.23 18.52
CA ALA A 623 17.31 -8.96 17.91
C ALA A 623 18.42 -7.98 17.48
N ALA A 624 18.84 -7.10 18.40
CA ALA A 624 19.80 -6.02 18.11
C ALA A 624 21.19 -6.54 17.68
N ALA A 625 21.64 -7.66 18.26
CA ALA A 625 22.90 -8.32 17.91
C ALA A 625 22.78 -9.29 16.71
N GLY A 626 21.75 -9.12 15.89
CA GLY A 626 21.36 -10.04 14.84
C GLY A 626 20.68 -11.29 15.37
N ARG A 627 19.65 -11.78 14.68
CA ARG A 627 18.96 -13.01 15.08
C ARG A 627 19.92 -14.20 15.00
N ALA A 628 20.10 -14.89 16.13
CA ALA A 628 21.02 -16.01 16.23
C ALA A 628 20.49 -17.28 15.55
N LEU A 629 19.18 -17.51 15.60
CA LEU A 629 18.54 -18.75 15.11
C LEU A 629 18.15 -18.66 13.61
N PRO A 630 18.02 -19.80 12.92
CA PRO A 630 17.50 -19.85 11.55
C PRO A 630 16.00 -19.53 11.52
N LYS A 631 15.50 -19.09 10.36
CA LYS A 631 14.06 -18.84 10.13
C LYS A 631 13.24 -20.12 10.39
N LYS A 632 12.11 -20.01 11.09
CA LYS A 632 11.14 -21.13 11.20
C LYS A 632 10.65 -21.49 9.80
N ASP A 633 10.65 -22.76 9.44
CA ASP A 633 10.19 -23.22 8.13
C ASP A 633 8.71 -23.60 8.16
N LEU A 634 7.83 -22.59 8.05
CA LEU A 634 6.38 -22.79 8.11
C LEU A 634 5.88 -23.69 6.98
N GLY A 635 6.43 -23.53 5.78
CA GLY A 635 6.00 -24.30 4.64
C GLY A 635 6.39 -25.78 4.76
N LEU A 636 7.59 -26.08 5.23
CA LEU A 636 8.00 -27.46 5.53
C LEU A 636 7.11 -28.11 6.59
N ILE A 637 6.76 -27.38 7.66
CA ILE A 637 5.84 -27.87 8.69
C ILE A 637 4.46 -28.18 8.09
N ALA A 638 3.90 -27.28 7.29
CA ALA A 638 2.59 -27.53 6.65
C ALA A 638 2.62 -28.74 5.70
N MET A 639 3.75 -28.98 5.01
CA MET A 639 3.88 -30.13 4.12
C MET A 639 3.84 -31.48 4.84
N THR A 640 4.11 -31.55 6.16
CA THR A 640 4.12 -32.83 6.88
C THR A 640 2.74 -33.48 6.99
N TYR A 641 1.65 -32.71 6.83
CA TYR A 641 0.29 -33.24 6.82
C TYR A 641 -0.03 -34.04 5.55
N GLY A 642 0.68 -33.76 4.44
CA GLY A 642 0.50 -34.46 3.17
C GLY A 642 -0.70 -34.04 2.33
N ASN A 643 -1.73 -33.43 2.94
CA ASN A 643 -3.00 -33.02 2.31
C ASN A 643 -3.22 -31.49 2.25
N ILE A 644 -2.20 -30.69 2.54
CA ILE A 644 -2.26 -29.23 2.42
C ILE A 644 -1.50 -28.82 1.15
N TYR A 645 -2.12 -28.01 0.28
CA TYR A 645 -1.37 -27.39 -0.81
C TYR A 645 -0.44 -26.31 -0.24
N VAL A 646 0.86 -26.34 -0.53
CA VAL A 646 1.82 -25.35 0.00
C VAL A 646 2.64 -24.76 -1.13
N ALA A 647 2.71 -23.44 -1.24
CA ALA A 647 3.60 -22.79 -2.20
C ALA A 647 4.41 -21.67 -1.54
N GLN A 648 5.70 -21.62 -1.87
CA GLN A 648 6.57 -20.50 -1.51
C GLN A 648 6.90 -19.71 -2.78
N VAL A 649 6.55 -18.42 -2.78
CA VAL A 649 6.56 -17.58 -3.98
C VAL A 649 7.37 -16.30 -3.78
N ALA A 650 7.90 -15.76 -4.86
CA ALA A 650 8.53 -14.43 -4.91
C ALA A 650 8.27 -13.83 -6.30
N MET A 651 7.36 -12.86 -6.39
CA MET A 651 6.87 -12.29 -7.66
C MET A 651 7.99 -11.64 -8.46
N GLY A 652 8.94 -10.97 -7.80
CA GLY A 652 10.09 -10.36 -8.44
C GLY A 652 11.08 -11.37 -9.04
N ALA A 653 11.14 -12.59 -8.48
CA ALA A 653 11.99 -13.66 -9.01
C ALA A 653 11.28 -14.45 -10.13
N ASN A 654 9.99 -14.76 -9.95
CA ASN A 654 9.21 -15.51 -10.93
C ASN A 654 7.71 -15.21 -10.84
N ASP A 655 7.27 -14.24 -11.64
CA ASP A 655 5.86 -13.83 -11.75
C ASP A 655 4.93 -14.95 -12.25
N THR A 656 5.44 -15.82 -13.12
CA THR A 656 4.70 -16.92 -13.73
C THR A 656 4.48 -18.06 -12.74
N GLN A 657 5.49 -18.38 -11.94
CA GLN A 657 5.37 -19.34 -10.83
C GLN A 657 4.40 -18.82 -9.76
N THR A 658 4.48 -17.52 -9.43
CA THR A 658 3.54 -16.89 -8.50
C THR A 658 2.10 -17.00 -9.01
N LEU A 659 1.84 -16.64 -10.27
CA LEU A 659 0.51 -16.78 -10.88
C LEU A 659 0.01 -18.22 -10.87
N ARG A 660 0.88 -19.18 -11.18
CA ARG A 660 0.56 -20.61 -11.14
C ARG A 660 0.17 -21.06 -9.74
N ALA A 661 0.94 -20.71 -8.73
CA ALA A 661 0.67 -21.06 -7.34
C ALA A 661 -0.69 -20.54 -6.85
N PHE A 662 -1.04 -19.30 -7.17
CA PHE A 662 -2.35 -18.73 -6.80
C PHE A 662 -3.51 -19.51 -7.43
N ARG A 663 -3.39 -19.86 -8.71
CA ARG A 663 -4.42 -20.62 -9.43
C ARG A 663 -4.53 -22.05 -8.93
N GLU A 664 -3.40 -22.71 -8.69
CA GLU A 664 -3.38 -24.08 -8.16
C GLU A 664 -3.97 -24.15 -6.75
N ALA A 665 -3.55 -23.26 -5.85
CA ALA A 665 -4.07 -23.14 -4.49
C ALA A 665 -5.59 -22.96 -4.46
N GLU A 666 -6.12 -22.01 -5.25
CA GLU A 666 -7.56 -21.72 -5.25
C GLU A 666 -8.40 -22.85 -5.87
N SER A 667 -7.83 -23.55 -6.86
CA SER A 667 -8.44 -24.73 -7.46
C SER A 667 -8.41 -25.97 -6.57
N TYR A 668 -7.55 -25.99 -5.55
CA TYR A 668 -7.40 -27.16 -4.68
C TYR A 668 -8.64 -27.30 -3.79
N ALA A 669 -9.22 -28.50 -3.78
CA ALA A 669 -10.42 -28.81 -2.99
C ALA A 669 -10.05 -29.15 -1.54
N GLY A 670 -9.29 -28.27 -0.89
CA GLY A 670 -8.77 -28.46 0.46
C GLY A 670 -8.07 -27.20 0.97
N SER A 671 -7.30 -27.34 2.04
CA SER A 671 -6.58 -26.20 2.60
C SER A 671 -5.32 -25.88 1.80
N SER A 672 -5.12 -24.59 1.54
CA SER A 672 -3.99 -24.09 0.76
C SER A 672 -3.22 -23.02 1.54
N LEU A 673 -1.89 -23.03 1.44
CA LEU A 673 -0.98 -22.07 2.06
C LEU A 673 -0.01 -21.50 1.02
N ILE A 674 -0.04 -20.20 0.81
CA ILE A 674 0.91 -19.46 -0.02
C ILE A 674 1.76 -18.55 0.90
N ILE A 675 3.08 -18.72 0.86
CA ILE A 675 4.05 -17.89 1.58
C ILE A 675 4.77 -17.00 0.57
N ALA A 676 4.47 -15.70 0.60
CA ALA A 676 4.93 -14.73 -0.39
C ALA A 676 6.02 -13.82 0.18
N TYR A 677 7.22 -13.88 -0.38
CA TYR A 677 8.30 -12.97 0.01
C TYR A 677 7.92 -11.52 -0.29
N SER A 678 7.85 -10.70 0.75
CA SER A 678 7.34 -9.33 0.69
C SER A 678 8.42 -8.37 1.18
N HIS A 679 9.12 -7.73 0.25
CA HIS A 679 10.17 -6.75 0.58
C HIS A 679 9.54 -5.54 1.30
N CYS A 680 10.25 -4.93 2.25
CA CYS A 680 9.70 -3.91 3.14
C CYS A 680 10.71 -2.79 3.43
N ILE A 681 10.21 -1.59 3.71
CA ILE A 681 11.03 -0.46 4.15
C ILE A 681 11.88 -0.79 5.39
N SER A 682 11.39 -1.69 6.26
CA SER A 682 12.09 -2.16 7.46
C SER A 682 13.35 -2.97 7.14
N HIS A 683 13.53 -3.44 5.90
CA HIS A 683 14.76 -4.10 5.46
C HIS A 683 15.89 -3.09 5.25
N GLY A 684 15.54 -1.82 5.00
CA GLY A 684 16.49 -0.74 4.73
C GLY A 684 17.26 -0.97 3.44
N MET A 685 16.55 -1.33 2.37
CA MET A 685 17.10 -1.31 1.03
C MET A 685 17.39 0.14 0.60
N PRO A 686 18.41 0.39 -0.26
CA PRO A 686 18.72 1.74 -0.72
C PRO A 686 17.54 2.43 -1.39
N GLU A 687 16.81 1.69 -2.24
CA GLU A 687 15.66 2.20 -2.97
C GLU A 687 14.57 1.12 -3.10
N MET A 688 13.32 1.46 -2.74
CA MET A 688 12.20 0.52 -2.85
C MET A 688 11.87 0.14 -4.29
N ARG A 689 12.27 0.96 -5.29
CA ARG A 689 12.14 0.61 -6.72
C ARG A 689 12.91 -0.65 -7.12
N MET A 690 13.92 -1.04 -6.32
CA MET A 690 14.73 -2.25 -6.54
C MET A 690 14.14 -3.48 -5.84
N GLY A 691 12.97 -3.35 -5.21
CA GLY A 691 12.30 -4.41 -4.44
C GLY A 691 12.25 -5.75 -5.16
N PHE A 692 11.82 -5.77 -6.42
CA PHE A 692 11.68 -7.00 -7.20
C PHE A 692 13.02 -7.66 -7.54
N LYS A 693 14.05 -6.86 -7.86
CA LYS A 693 15.43 -7.36 -8.05
C LYS A 693 15.99 -7.96 -6.77
N GLN A 694 15.65 -7.39 -5.61
CA GLN A 694 16.05 -7.97 -4.33
C GLN A 694 15.32 -9.29 -4.05
N GLN A 695 14.08 -9.47 -4.51
CA GLN A 695 13.40 -10.78 -4.44
C GLN A 695 14.08 -11.82 -5.35
N GLU A 696 14.47 -11.42 -6.56
CA GLU A 696 15.27 -12.25 -7.48
C GLU A 696 16.59 -12.66 -6.81
N LEU A 697 17.32 -11.71 -6.23
CA LEU A 697 18.57 -11.97 -5.52
C LEU A 697 18.39 -12.86 -4.28
N ALA A 698 17.27 -12.73 -3.56
CA ALA A 698 16.92 -13.63 -2.46
C ALA A 698 16.77 -15.09 -2.94
N VAL A 699 16.23 -15.29 -4.14
CA VAL A 699 16.09 -16.62 -4.75
C VAL A 699 17.41 -17.13 -5.31
N ASP A 700 18.13 -16.32 -6.07
CA ASP A 700 19.42 -16.71 -6.67
C ASP A 700 20.49 -17.00 -5.61
N SER A 701 20.42 -16.39 -4.43
CA SER A 701 21.31 -16.67 -3.31
C SER A 701 20.88 -17.87 -2.44
N GLY A 702 19.70 -18.43 -2.70
CA GLY A 702 19.10 -19.48 -1.87
C GLY A 702 18.61 -19.01 -0.50
N ALA A 703 18.60 -17.70 -0.22
CA ALA A 703 17.98 -17.11 0.97
C ALA A 703 16.46 -17.35 1.02
N TRP A 704 15.85 -17.52 -0.16
CA TRP A 704 14.46 -17.88 -0.37
C TRP A 704 14.38 -19.00 -1.43
N VAL A 705 13.59 -20.04 -1.21
CA VAL A 705 13.44 -21.17 -2.15
C VAL A 705 12.02 -21.16 -2.70
N LEU A 706 11.87 -21.25 -4.03
CA LEU A 706 10.57 -21.35 -4.69
C LEU A 706 10.20 -22.81 -4.88
N TYR A 707 9.00 -23.17 -4.43
CA TYR A 707 8.45 -24.51 -4.59
C TYR A 707 6.93 -24.50 -4.54
N ARG A 708 6.33 -25.58 -5.00
CA ARG A 708 4.90 -25.90 -4.86
C ARG A 708 4.75 -27.35 -4.43
N TYR A 709 3.95 -27.59 -3.41
CA TYR A 709 3.54 -28.89 -2.91
C TYR A 709 2.07 -29.09 -3.25
N ASP A 710 1.77 -30.00 -4.18
CA ASP A 710 0.43 -30.28 -4.65
C ASP A 710 0.01 -31.71 -4.30
N PRO A 711 -0.84 -31.91 -3.27
CA PRO A 711 -1.32 -33.23 -2.87
C PRO A 711 -1.99 -34.04 -3.98
N ARG A 712 -2.53 -33.37 -5.02
CA ARG A 712 -3.21 -34.05 -6.16
C ARG A 712 -2.26 -34.91 -6.99
N LEU A 713 -0.96 -34.72 -6.85
CA LEU A 713 0.05 -35.53 -7.54
C LEU A 713 0.30 -36.87 -6.87
N ILE A 714 0.05 -36.99 -5.56
CA ILE A 714 0.27 -38.22 -4.77
C ILE A 714 -0.57 -39.36 -5.35
N VAL A 715 -1.87 -39.11 -5.59
CA VAL A 715 -2.79 -40.11 -6.16
C VAL A 715 -2.41 -40.52 -7.59
N GLN A 716 -1.61 -39.70 -8.28
CA GLN A 716 -1.04 -40.01 -9.61
C GLN A 716 0.31 -40.75 -9.52
N GLY A 717 0.78 -41.09 -8.32
CA GLY A 717 2.11 -41.67 -8.09
C GLY A 717 3.27 -40.72 -8.35
N LYS A 718 3.02 -39.40 -8.40
CA LYS A 718 4.03 -38.37 -8.67
C LYS A 718 4.41 -37.66 -7.37
N ASN A 719 5.65 -37.19 -7.30
CA ASN A 719 6.11 -36.42 -6.15
C ASN A 719 5.29 -35.11 -6.03
N PRO A 720 4.63 -34.87 -4.90
CA PRO A 720 3.85 -33.67 -4.67
C PRO A 720 4.69 -32.41 -4.57
N LEU A 721 5.99 -32.48 -4.28
CA LEU A 721 6.89 -31.32 -4.21
C LEU A 721 7.53 -31.05 -5.58
N GLN A 722 7.21 -29.91 -6.19
CA GLN A 722 7.94 -29.34 -7.33
C GLN A 722 8.86 -28.24 -6.83
N LEU A 723 10.17 -28.45 -6.96
CA LEU A 723 11.17 -27.43 -6.70
C LEU A 723 11.28 -26.50 -7.93
N ASP A 724 10.77 -25.28 -7.82
CA ASP A 724 10.73 -24.29 -8.90
C ASP A 724 12.00 -23.42 -8.95
N SER A 725 12.77 -23.38 -7.86
CA SER A 725 14.09 -22.76 -7.80
C SER A 725 15.17 -23.61 -8.47
N LYS A 726 16.20 -22.96 -9.01
CA LYS A 726 17.47 -23.60 -9.37
C LYS A 726 18.43 -23.55 -8.19
N GLU A 727 19.52 -24.31 -8.29
CA GLU A 727 20.61 -24.27 -7.31
C GLU A 727 21.11 -22.83 -7.11
N PRO A 728 21.39 -22.40 -5.86
CA PRO A 728 21.91 -21.07 -5.57
C PRO A 728 23.16 -20.76 -6.40
N LYS A 729 23.17 -19.59 -7.04
CA LYS A 729 24.22 -19.15 -7.98
C LYS A 729 25.11 -18.04 -7.44
N VAL A 730 24.68 -17.36 -6.39
CA VAL A 730 25.42 -16.26 -5.75
C VAL A 730 25.51 -16.47 -4.24
N ASP A 731 26.41 -15.75 -3.58
CA ASP A 731 26.57 -15.88 -2.13
C ASP A 731 25.41 -15.18 -1.40
N VAL A 732 24.98 -15.75 -0.27
CA VAL A 732 23.93 -15.14 0.56
C VAL A 732 24.32 -13.76 1.10
N ALA A 733 25.62 -13.48 1.23
CA ALA A 733 26.13 -12.15 1.58
C ALA A 733 25.71 -11.07 0.58
N ASP A 734 25.60 -11.39 -0.72
CA ASP A 734 25.23 -10.41 -1.76
C ASP A 734 23.80 -9.93 -1.55
N PHE A 735 22.89 -10.85 -1.22
CA PHE A 735 21.52 -10.52 -0.81
C PHE A 735 21.52 -9.74 0.52
N MET A 736 22.17 -10.27 1.56
CA MET A 736 22.13 -9.71 2.91
C MET A 736 22.69 -8.29 2.94
N TYR A 737 23.85 -8.05 2.35
CA TYR A 737 24.52 -6.75 2.43
C TYR A 737 23.94 -5.69 1.49
N ASN A 738 22.91 -6.01 0.70
CA ASN A 738 22.06 -5.01 0.07
C ASN A 738 21.07 -4.35 1.06
N GLU A 739 20.90 -4.88 2.26
CA GLU A 739 19.93 -4.40 3.25
C GLU A 739 20.59 -3.86 4.52
N VAL A 740 20.14 -2.70 5.02
CA VAL A 740 20.65 -2.10 6.27
C VAL A 740 20.49 -3.06 7.44
N ARG A 741 19.42 -3.86 7.50
CA ARG A 741 19.20 -4.81 8.62
C ARG A 741 20.32 -5.84 8.79
N PHE A 742 21.19 -6.06 7.81
CA PHE A 742 22.40 -6.88 7.96
C PHE A 742 23.68 -6.04 8.02
N ARG A 743 23.76 -4.95 7.23
CA ARG A 743 24.92 -4.05 7.26
C ARG A 743 25.11 -3.38 8.63
N ALA A 744 24.03 -3.06 9.33
CA ALA A 744 24.07 -2.46 10.66
C ALA A 744 24.83 -3.35 11.66
N LEU A 745 24.62 -4.66 11.62
CA LEU A 745 25.38 -5.60 12.46
C LEU A 745 26.85 -5.59 12.08
N ARG A 746 27.17 -5.70 10.78
CA ARG A 746 28.57 -5.67 10.31
C ARG A 746 29.32 -4.40 10.71
N GLN A 747 28.62 -3.27 10.83
CA GLN A 747 29.21 -2.00 11.25
C GLN A 747 29.41 -1.90 12.76
N THR A 748 28.51 -2.50 13.55
CA THR A 748 28.51 -2.38 15.02
C THR A 748 29.26 -3.49 15.72
N ASP A 749 29.24 -4.71 15.16
CA ASP A 749 29.91 -5.92 15.65
C ASP A 749 30.35 -6.80 14.45
N PRO A 750 31.51 -6.52 13.85
CA PRO A 750 32.01 -7.22 12.67
C PRO A 750 32.24 -8.72 12.89
N ASP A 751 32.73 -9.11 14.08
CA ASP A 751 33.05 -10.50 14.42
C ASP A 751 31.77 -11.34 14.51
N ARG A 752 30.76 -10.82 15.21
CA ARG A 752 29.44 -11.47 15.27
C ARG A 752 28.79 -11.55 13.90
N ALA A 753 28.92 -10.51 13.08
CA ALA A 753 28.39 -10.52 11.72
C ALA A 753 29.06 -11.61 10.85
N ALA A 754 30.37 -11.81 10.99
CA ALA A 754 31.11 -12.84 10.27
C ALA A 754 30.70 -14.26 10.72
N GLU A 755 30.55 -14.48 12.03
CA GLU A 755 30.06 -15.74 12.60
C GLU A 755 28.66 -16.08 12.07
N LEU A 756 27.71 -15.14 12.17
CA LEU A 756 26.34 -15.38 11.73
C LEU A 756 26.22 -15.52 10.21
N LEU A 757 27.08 -14.87 9.42
CA LEU A 757 27.14 -15.07 7.97
C LEU A 757 27.60 -16.50 7.62
N LEU A 758 28.59 -17.04 8.33
CA LEU A 758 29.03 -18.43 8.12
C LEU A 758 27.86 -19.40 8.37
N LEU A 759 27.14 -19.21 9.47
CA LEU A 759 25.95 -20.01 9.78
C LEU A 759 24.82 -19.81 8.75
N ALA A 760 24.62 -18.60 8.24
CA ALA A 760 23.63 -18.33 7.21
C ALA A 760 23.95 -19.07 5.89
N ARG A 761 25.24 -19.13 5.50
CA ARG A 761 25.69 -19.95 4.36
C ARG A 761 25.42 -21.44 4.57
N GLN A 762 25.62 -21.93 5.80
CA GLN A 762 25.30 -23.32 6.15
C GLN A 762 23.78 -23.58 6.06
N ASP A 763 22.96 -22.68 6.59
CA ASP A 763 21.48 -22.78 6.51
C ASP A 763 21.01 -22.87 5.06
N VAL A 764 21.54 -22.04 4.16
CA VAL A 764 21.19 -22.05 2.73
C VAL A 764 21.52 -23.40 2.10
N ARG A 765 22.74 -23.93 2.32
CA ARG A 765 23.16 -25.22 1.78
C ARG A 765 22.33 -26.37 2.33
N ALA A 766 22.09 -26.38 3.65
CA ALA A 766 21.30 -27.41 4.30
C ALA A 766 19.85 -27.43 3.79
N ARG A 767 19.21 -26.26 3.71
CA ARG A 767 17.84 -26.12 3.21
C ARG A 767 17.71 -26.52 1.75
N TRP A 768 18.64 -26.08 0.89
CA TRP A 768 18.65 -26.48 -0.52
C TRP A 768 18.76 -28.00 -0.67
N ASN A 769 19.73 -28.62 0.00
CA ASN A 769 19.92 -30.08 -0.05
C ASN A 769 18.69 -30.83 0.45
N HIS A 770 18.05 -30.33 1.52
CA HIS A 770 16.84 -30.95 2.06
C HIS A 770 15.68 -30.91 1.05
N PHE A 771 15.37 -29.75 0.47
CA PHE A 771 14.29 -29.65 -0.54
C PHE A 771 14.60 -30.43 -1.81
N ARG A 772 15.87 -30.46 -2.25
CA ARG A 772 16.30 -31.30 -3.38
C ARG A 772 16.02 -32.78 -3.11
N GLN A 773 16.41 -33.29 -1.93
CA GLN A 773 16.15 -34.68 -1.55
C GLN A 773 14.64 -34.98 -1.45
N LEU A 774 13.85 -34.07 -0.88
CA LEU A 774 12.40 -34.22 -0.82
C LEU A 774 11.76 -34.29 -2.22
N ALA A 775 12.24 -33.49 -3.17
CA ALA A 775 11.77 -33.50 -4.55
C ALA A 775 12.22 -34.75 -5.34
N GLU A 776 13.17 -35.53 -4.81
CA GLU A 776 13.68 -36.79 -5.38
C GLU A 776 13.00 -38.03 -4.77
N LEU A 777 12.16 -37.88 -3.73
CA LEU A 777 11.43 -39.00 -3.13
C LEU A 777 10.49 -39.69 -4.13
N ASP A 778 10.40 -41.01 -4.03
CA ASP A 778 9.54 -41.85 -4.87
C ASP A 778 8.13 -41.99 -4.27
N TYR A 779 7.11 -41.69 -5.09
CA TYR A 779 5.68 -41.77 -4.74
C TYR A 779 4.94 -42.83 -5.58
N SER A 780 5.64 -43.60 -6.42
CA SER A 780 5.04 -44.56 -7.35
C SER A 780 4.14 -45.60 -6.65
N ALA A 781 4.49 -46.00 -5.43
CA ALA A 781 3.70 -46.94 -4.62
C ALA A 781 2.35 -46.40 -4.13
N LEU A 782 2.14 -45.08 -4.19
CA LEU A 782 0.91 -44.40 -3.74
C LEU A 782 -0.07 -44.10 -4.88
N ALA A 783 0.25 -44.50 -6.12
CA ALA A 783 -0.65 -44.36 -7.25
C ALA A 783 -1.96 -45.13 -7.01
N GLN A 784 -3.10 -44.44 -7.05
CA GLN A 784 -4.41 -45.09 -7.02
C GLN A 784 -4.75 -45.57 -8.44
N LYS A 785 -5.15 -46.84 -8.58
CA LYS A 785 -5.50 -47.48 -9.87
C LYS A 785 -6.82 -46.97 -10.42
#